data_AF-A0A363TTH4-F1
#
_entry.id   AF-A0A363TTH4-F1
#
_cell.length_a   1.000
_cell.length_b   1.000
_cell.length_c   1.000
_cell.angle_alpha   90.00
_cell.angle_beta   90.00
_cell.angle_gamma   90.00
#
_symmetry.space_group_name_H-M   'P 1'
#
loop_
_entity.id
_entity.type
_entity.pdbx_description
1 polymer ?
#
loop_
_entity_poly.entity_id
_entity_poly.type
_entity_poly.pdbx_seq_one_letter_code
_entity_poly.pdbx_strand_id
1 'polypeptide(L)'
;MAVEQQESAPPEVEKLLLDLARICHWTRLYRPDHPFLAGRGATVHAALVAQAGREPGNRLLLGIARDRVMYRDTFFGQGHPLVTHFTETFYTHQIATIGFGPDCTPEGLLAFFRCLHDAKPGNSDLSPEAFLQQEKIPGISVYPYNYKEVLSRRIHGTEEGAELSGRGDALWRMLLTANIADDGGESKVVQELAESPELLPAILRRARAEAGKGEDPSASPFLPEGGAMPPEVMCRMFRRLGDKLRTLPDDRKEEVLLSLDRGLENGIDPSAASLADGYTDDEFLDLLATLLSVEGKGGKRLRKIFETIADQRDVDGSLLPRWNDRARESLRAKEYFSMKTWEAVETLLISRSEDAYLEEEHSRFMEALSGDGGQMAARAAALPPDRVLLAAFGAEAQHRQATAVLLELLAMEKNDAEFLDLLEEIRKRVPNMISRKEFALLENVLGALSAIRTHAPGTGPEAVGRIIEELDFGHIIDLYLSREVTAEEAPRIPSLLAAFGREASVPVLERLLMEPEANRRKVLMSLAVRIGVEAVPAIQERLFHPRWYFVRNLAYILGEIGFRGAVIGLSRVLDHADPRVRKEAIQALGKLKAPEAVPFLGKILVAESLFATQKEESLRLEAANALFRIGGTQAIGCLHQGTSCRKAAVREHCAFLLRSRAEP
;
A
#
# COMPACT_ATOMS: atom_id res chain seq x y z
N MET A 1 -12.69 -26.26 -46.97
CA MET A 1 -11.61 -25.70 -47.81
C MET A 1 -12.22 -25.09 -49.06
N ALA A 2 -12.43 -23.78 -49.03
CA ALA A 2 -12.49 -22.94 -50.21
C ALA A 2 -11.64 -21.71 -49.84
N VAL A 3 -10.49 -21.60 -50.51
CA VAL A 3 -9.56 -20.48 -50.37
C VAL A 3 -10.09 -19.41 -51.29
N GLU A 4 -10.72 -18.37 -50.75
CA GLU A 4 -10.94 -17.13 -51.50
C GLU A 4 -9.63 -16.34 -51.50
N GLN A 5 -9.08 -16.21 -52.71
CA GLN A 5 -7.86 -15.50 -53.04
C GLN A 5 -8.06 -14.00 -52.77
N GLN A 6 -7.29 -13.42 -51.85
CA GLN A 6 -7.18 -11.96 -51.72
C GLN A 6 -6.49 -11.40 -52.97
N GLU A 7 -7.25 -10.72 -53.82
CA GLU A 7 -6.73 -9.87 -54.89
C GLU A 7 -5.79 -8.81 -54.30
N SER A 8 -4.49 -8.90 -54.60
CA SER A 8 -3.52 -7.86 -54.25
C SER A 8 -3.78 -6.60 -55.06
N ALA A 9 -3.95 -5.45 -54.39
CA ALA A 9 -4.15 -4.15 -55.04
C ALA A 9 -2.93 -3.71 -55.89
N PRO A 10 -3.09 -2.73 -56.81
CA PRO A 10 -2.05 -2.32 -57.74
C PRO A 10 -0.80 -1.74 -57.03
N PRO A 11 0.43 -2.06 -57.47
CA PRO A 11 1.69 -1.58 -56.88
C PRO A 11 1.84 -0.04 -56.91
N GLU A 12 1.01 0.66 -57.70
CA GLU A 12 0.97 2.12 -57.77
C GLU A 12 0.47 2.76 -56.47
N VAL A 13 -0.46 2.11 -55.75
CA VAL A 13 -1.04 2.64 -54.51
C VAL A 13 -0.09 2.49 -53.32
N GLU A 14 0.63 1.38 -53.24
CA GLU A 14 1.64 1.16 -52.20
C GLU A 14 2.78 2.19 -52.30
N LYS A 15 3.22 2.49 -53.53
CA LYS A 15 4.21 3.54 -53.78
C LYS A 15 3.68 4.92 -53.36
N LEU A 16 2.43 5.23 -53.69
CA LEU A 16 1.78 6.49 -53.29
C LEU A 16 1.71 6.64 -51.76
N LEU A 17 1.37 5.57 -51.04
CA LEU A 17 1.33 5.56 -49.57
C LEU A 17 2.70 5.82 -48.95
N LEU A 18 3.75 5.18 -49.47
CA LEU A 18 5.12 5.42 -49.02
C LEU A 18 5.56 6.86 -49.29
N ASP A 19 5.17 7.43 -50.43
CA ASP A 19 5.48 8.82 -50.78
C ASP A 19 4.69 9.82 -49.90
N LEU A 20 3.45 9.51 -49.51
CA LEU A 20 2.69 10.28 -48.52
C LEU A 20 3.33 10.24 -47.13
N ALA A 21 3.75 9.05 -46.67
CA ALA A 21 4.44 8.89 -45.40
C ALA A 21 5.77 9.66 -45.36
N ARG A 22 6.51 9.68 -46.48
CA ARG A 22 7.74 10.48 -46.62
C ARG A 22 7.46 11.97 -46.55
N ILE A 23 6.43 12.46 -47.23
CA ILE A 23 6.08 13.89 -47.17
C ILE A 23 5.66 14.30 -45.76
N CYS A 24 4.81 13.52 -45.10
CA CYS A 24 4.42 13.77 -43.71
C CYS A 24 5.65 13.77 -42.76
N HIS A 25 6.64 12.93 -43.00
CA HIS A 25 7.90 12.97 -42.25
C HIS A 25 8.73 14.23 -42.58
N TRP A 26 8.83 14.62 -43.85
CA TRP A 26 9.62 15.78 -44.27
C TRP A 26 9.00 17.11 -43.85
N THR A 27 7.68 17.22 -43.72
CA THR A 27 7.02 18.44 -43.22
C THR A 27 7.40 18.77 -41.78
N ARG A 28 7.90 17.79 -41.01
CA ARG A 28 8.49 18.01 -39.68
C ARG A 28 9.93 18.53 -39.72
N LEU A 29 10.67 18.22 -40.78
CA LEU A 29 12.12 18.53 -40.88
C LEU A 29 12.42 19.83 -41.62
N TYR A 30 11.55 20.25 -42.54
CA TYR A 30 11.79 21.40 -43.41
C TYR A 30 10.71 22.49 -43.26
N ARG A 31 11.12 23.76 -43.39
CA ARG A 31 10.21 24.92 -43.32
C ARG A 31 9.23 24.99 -44.50
N PRO A 32 8.07 25.66 -44.35
CA PRO A 32 7.03 25.76 -45.37
C PRO A 32 7.46 26.18 -46.77
N ASP A 33 8.34 27.17 -46.85
CA ASP A 33 8.74 27.77 -48.13
C ASP A 33 9.96 27.07 -48.76
N HIS A 34 10.35 25.89 -48.24
CA HIS A 34 11.54 25.21 -48.71
C HIS A 34 11.29 24.58 -50.10
N PRO A 35 12.08 24.93 -51.14
CA PRO A 35 11.80 24.52 -52.53
C PRO A 35 11.80 22.99 -52.73
N PHE A 36 12.52 22.25 -51.88
CA PHE A 36 12.49 20.78 -51.86
C PHE A 36 11.12 20.19 -51.50
N LEU A 37 10.42 20.79 -50.52
CA LEU A 37 9.08 20.34 -50.11
C LEU A 37 8.03 20.71 -51.15
N ALA A 38 8.12 21.90 -51.74
CA ALA A 38 7.18 22.35 -52.77
C ALA A 38 7.20 21.43 -54.01
N GLY A 39 8.40 21.08 -54.51
CA GLY A 39 8.53 20.21 -55.68
C GLY A 39 8.06 18.77 -55.44
N ARG A 40 8.38 18.19 -54.27
CA ARG A 40 7.95 16.83 -53.90
C ARG A 40 6.46 16.79 -53.55
N GLY A 41 5.96 17.81 -52.86
CA GLY A 41 4.54 18.03 -52.54
C GLY A 41 3.67 18.02 -53.77
N ALA A 42 4.03 18.80 -54.80
CA ALA A 42 3.32 18.83 -56.07
C ALA A 42 3.32 17.47 -56.80
N THR A 43 4.44 16.73 -56.73
CA THR A 43 4.54 15.41 -57.38
C THR A 43 3.63 14.37 -56.74
N VAL A 44 3.58 14.33 -55.40
CA VAL A 44 2.73 13.38 -54.67
C VAL A 44 1.26 13.80 -54.73
N HIS A 45 0.98 15.09 -54.69
CA HIS A 45 -0.36 15.64 -54.95
C HIS A 45 -0.89 15.20 -56.32
N ALA A 46 -0.09 15.33 -57.39
CA ALA A 46 -0.50 14.92 -58.72
C ALA A 46 -0.83 13.42 -58.80
N ALA A 47 -0.02 12.57 -58.14
CA ALA A 47 -0.27 11.13 -58.05
C ALA A 47 -1.52 10.81 -57.21
N LEU A 48 -1.76 11.56 -56.14
CA LEU A 48 -2.91 11.42 -55.25
C LEU A 48 -4.22 11.83 -55.93
N VAL A 49 -4.25 12.94 -56.66
CA VAL A 49 -5.42 13.37 -57.43
C VAL A 49 -5.70 12.41 -58.59
N ALA A 50 -4.66 11.94 -59.29
CA ALA A 50 -4.81 10.94 -60.34
C ALA A 50 -5.39 9.62 -59.82
N GLN A 51 -4.99 9.19 -58.62
CA GLN A 51 -5.56 8.00 -58.00
C GLN A 51 -6.98 8.24 -57.47
N ALA A 52 -7.26 9.40 -56.85
CA ALA A 52 -8.59 9.75 -56.39
C ALA A 52 -9.62 9.79 -57.55
N GLY A 53 -9.20 10.26 -58.73
CA GLY A 53 -10.00 10.27 -59.95
C GLY A 53 -10.33 8.88 -60.53
N ARG A 54 -9.59 7.84 -60.14
CA ARG A 54 -9.85 6.45 -60.53
C ARG A 54 -10.81 5.72 -59.58
N GLU A 55 -11.15 6.31 -58.44
CA GLU A 55 -12.04 5.73 -57.44
C GLU A 55 -13.53 6.02 -57.73
N PRO A 56 -14.45 5.09 -57.42
CA PRO A 56 -15.88 5.24 -57.73
C PRO A 56 -16.56 6.43 -57.03
N GLY A 57 -15.96 6.98 -55.97
CA GLY A 57 -16.43 8.18 -55.27
C GLY A 57 -15.66 9.46 -55.62
N ASN A 58 -14.81 9.44 -56.65
CA ASN A 58 -13.85 10.50 -56.99
C ASN A 58 -13.01 10.95 -55.78
N ARG A 59 -12.77 10.03 -54.84
CA ARG A 59 -12.11 10.27 -53.55
C ARG A 59 -11.32 9.04 -53.14
N LEU A 60 -10.07 9.24 -52.73
CA LEU A 60 -9.20 8.23 -52.16
C LEU A 60 -9.40 8.16 -50.65
N LEU A 61 -9.94 7.05 -50.14
CA LEU A 61 -10.13 6.80 -48.70
C LEU A 61 -9.05 5.85 -48.16
N LEU A 62 -8.40 6.27 -47.08
CA LEU A 62 -7.38 5.51 -46.37
C LEU A 62 -7.81 5.31 -44.91
N GLY A 63 -7.97 4.06 -44.50
CA GLY A 63 -8.18 3.69 -43.11
C GLY A 63 -6.84 3.66 -42.37
N ILE A 64 -6.79 4.21 -41.16
CA ILE A 64 -5.59 4.22 -40.32
C ILE A 64 -5.78 3.20 -39.20
N ALA A 65 -4.92 2.18 -39.17
CA ALA A 65 -4.76 1.29 -38.03
C ALA A 65 -3.43 1.61 -37.33
N ARG A 66 -3.22 1.06 -36.12
CA ARG A 66 -2.10 1.44 -35.24
C ARG A 66 -0.72 1.39 -35.92
N ASP A 67 -0.46 0.35 -36.72
CA ASP A 67 0.85 0.09 -37.35
C ASP A 67 0.80 -0.03 -38.89
N ARG A 68 -0.36 0.23 -39.50
CA ARG A 68 -0.63 -0.08 -40.92
C ARG A 68 -1.76 0.79 -41.49
N VAL A 69 -1.75 0.99 -42.80
CA VAL A 69 -2.80 1.74 -43.52
C VAL A 69 -3.67 0.76 -44.31
N MET A 70 -4.99 0.87 -44.17
CA MET A 70 -5.97 0.12 -44.94
C MET A 70 -6.39 0.91 -46.18
N TYR A 71 -6.32 0.29 -47.34
CA TYR A 71 -6.94 0.81 -48.56
C TYR A 71 -7.81 -0.29 -49.16
N ARG A 72 -9.09 0.03 -49.38
CA ARG A 72 -10.16 -0.94 -49.65
C ARG A 72 -10.13 -2.04 -48.59
N ASP A 73 -9.88 -3.30 -48.96
CA ASP A 73 -9.83 -4.44 -48.05
C ASP A 73 -8.40 -4.95 -47.77
N THR A 74 -7.38 -4.13 -48.10
CA THR A 74 -5.97 -4.52 -48.01
C THR A 74 -5.19 -3.61 -47.06
N PHE A 75 -4.32 -4.20 -46.25
CA PHE A 75 -3.45 -3.48 -45.31
C PHE A 75 -2.02 -3.35 -45.86
N PHE A 76 -1.44 -2.16 -45.70
CA PHE A 76 -0.11 -1.80 -46.19
C PHE A 76 0.80 -1.30 -45.07
N GLY A 77 2.10 -1.54 -45.25
CA GLY A 77 3.16 -0.95 -44.42
C GLY A 77 3.48 -1.67 -43.11
N GLN A 78 3.00 -2.90 -42.91
CA GLN A 78 3.34 -3.71 -41.73
C GLN A 78 4.86 -3.86 -41.58
N GLY A 79 5.40 -3.31 -40.49
CA GLY A 79 6.84 -3.35 -40.19
C GLY A 79 7.71 -2.31 -40.91
N HIS A 80 7.14 -1.43 -41.74
CA HIS A 80 7.90 -0.36 -42.39
C HIS A 80 7.94 0.90 -41.49
N PRO A 81 9.12 1.33 -41.00
CA PRO A 81 9.22 2.38 -39.96
C PRO A 81 8.55 3.72 -40.33
N LEU A 82 8.64 4.13 -41.60
CA LEU A 82 8.00 5.36 -42.08
C LEU A 82 6.46 5.29 -42.05
N VAL A 83 5.88 4.11 -42.31
CA VAL A 83 4.42 3.95 -42.31
C VAL A 83 3.93 3.87 -40.87
N THR A 84 4.64 3.19 -39.98
CA THR A 84 4.32 3.17 -38.54
C THR A 84 4.32 4.57 -37.94
N HIS A 85 5.33 5.38 -38.23
CA HIS A 85 5.36 6.76 -37.72
C HIS A 85 4.24 7.63 -38.31
N PHE A 86 3.94 7.42 -39.60
CA PHE A 86 2.82 8.07 -40.26
C PHE A 86 1.50 7.71 -39.58
N THR A 87 1.20 6.43 -39.34
CA THR A 87 -0.05 5.98 -38.71
C THR A 87 -0.15 6.39 -37.25
N GLU A 88 0.94 6.39 -36.50
CA GLU A 88 0.98 6.87 -35.10
C GLU A 88 0.59 8.34 -34.98
N THR A 89 1.02 9.17 -35.93
CA THR A 89 0.66 10.60 -35.96
C THR A 89 -0.86 10.76 -36.03
N PHE A 90 -1.52 10.03 -36.93
CA PHE A 90 -2.99 10.06 -37.06
C PHE A 90 -3.71 9.41 -35.88
N TYR A 91 -3.17 8.30 -35.34
CA TYR A 91 -3.72 7.61 -34.17
C TYR A 91 -3.76 8.53 -32.95
N THR A 92 -2.69 9.29 -32.73
CA THR A 92 -2.57 10.27 -31.64
C THR A 92 -3.63 11.37 -31.72
N HIS A 93 -4.03 11.74 -32.94
CA HIS A 93 -5.11 12.69 -33.21
C HIS A 93 -6.50 12.06 -33.30
N GLN A 94 -6.64 10.78 -32.92
CA GLN A 94 -7.89 10.01 -32.98
C GLN A 94 -8.52 9.94 -34.38
N ILE A 95 -7.70 10.00 -35.44
CA ILE A 95 -8.14 9.93 -36.83
C ILE A 95 -8.13 8.47 -37.30
N ALA A 96 -9.29 7.96 -37.71
CA ALA A 96 -9.45 6.59 -38.20
C ALA A 96 -9.52 6.49 -39.72
N THR A 97 -9.99 7.53 -40.41
CA THR A 97 -10.04 7.53 -41.88
C THR A 97 -9.70 8.90 -42.43
N ILE A 98 -8.90 8.93 -43.50
CA ILE A 98 -8.54 10.14 -44.22
C ILE A 98 -8.99 9.98 -45.66
N GLY A 99 -9.68 10.99 -46.18
CA GLY A 99 -10.16 11.05 -47.54
C GLY A 99 -9.55 12.21 -48.31
N PHE A 100 -9.04 11.93 -49.52
CA PHE A 100 -8.52 12.94 -50.44
C PHE A 100 -9.39 13.02 -51.70
N GLY A 101 -9.85 14.21 -52.06
CA GLY A 101 -10.66 14.50 -53.24
C GLY A 101 -9.89 15.29 -54.31
N PRO A 102 -10.55 15.58 -55.45
CA PRO A 102 -9.92 16.20 -56.62
C PRO A 102 -9.55 17.67 -56.37
N ASP A 103 -10.25 18.33 -55.45
CA ASP A 103 -10.04 19.73 -55.10
C ASP A 103 -8.89 19.94 -54.10
N CYS A 104 -8.16 18.89 -53.73
CA CYS A 104 -6.98 19.01 -52.86
C CYS A 104 -5.95 19.90 -53.55
N THR A 105 -5.30 20.82 -52.83
CA THR A 105 -4.18 21.61 -53.35
C THR A 105 -2.84 21.11 -52.78
N PRO A 106 -1.70 21.27 -53.50
CA PRO A 106 -0.38 20.93 -52.97
C PRO A 106 -0.04 21.66 -51.68
N GLU A 107 -0.39 22.94 -51.60
CA GLU A 107 -0.18 23.78 -50.43
C GLU A 107 -1.06 23.34 -49.25
N GLY A 108 -2.32 22.97 -49.54
CA GLY A 108 -3.27 22.46 -48.55
C GLY A 108 -2.83 21.13 -47.94
N LEU A 109 -2.28 20.22 -48.75
CA LEU A 109 -1.74 18.94 -48.30
C LEU A 109 -0.56 19.12 -47.33
N LEU A 110 0.36 20.04 -47.64
CA LEU A 110 1.51 20.33 -46.78
C LEU A 110 1.11 21.08 -45.49
N ALA A 111 0.12 21.97 -45.57
CA ALA A 111 -0.45 22.66 -44.41
C ALA A 111 -1.13 21.69 -43.45
N PHE A 112 -1.90 20.73 -43.99
CA PHE A 112 -2.56 19.70 -43.19
C PHE A 112 -1.56 18.81 -42.41
N PHE A 113 -0.51 18.30 -43.07
CA PHE A 113 0.49 17.50 -42.37
C PHE A 113 1.29 18.30 -41.33
N ARG A 114 1.45 19.61 -41.50
CA ARG A 114 2.05 20.47 -40.47
C ARG A 114 1.14 20.66 -39.26
N CYS A 115 -0.14 20.93 -39.50
CA CYS A 115 -1.13 21.04 -38.43
C CYS A 115 -1.11 19.80 -37.54
N LEU A 116 -0.98 18.60 -38.12
CA LEU A 116 -0.87 17.35 -37.36
C LEU A 116 0.42 17.22 -36.53
N HIS A 117 1.48 17.95 -36.85
CA HIS A 117 2.70 17.95 -36.02
C HIS A 117 2.69 19.05 -34.96
N ASP A 118 2.07 20.19 -35.27
CA ASP A 118 2.01 21.36 -34.38
C ASP A 118 0.89 21.23 -33.33
N ALA A 119 -0.19 20.52 -33.66
CA ALA A 119 -1.27 20.21 -32.72
C ALA A 119 -0.74 19.25 -31.63
N LYS A 120 -0.60 19.75 -30.40
CA LYS A 120 -0.28 18.88 -29.26
C LYS A 120 -1.48 18.00 -28.93
N PRO A 121 -1.31 16.69 -28.69
CA PRO A 121 -2.39 15.82 -28.24
C PRO A 121 -2.95 16.31 -26.90
N GLY A 122 -4.23 16.68 -26.90
CA GLY A 122 -4.97 17.07 -25.69
C GLY A 122 -4.83 18.53 -25.24
N ASN A 123 -4.09 19.40 -25.95
CA ASN A 123 -3.90 20.80 -25.51
C ASN A 123 -3.69 21.80 -26.66
N SER A 124 -4.41 21.64 -27.79
CA SER A 124 -4.47 22.65 -28.85
C SER A 124 -5.92 23.04 -29.10
N ASP A 125 -6.19 24.35 -29.14
CA ASP A 125 -7.53 24.96 -29.24
C ASP A 125 -8.28 24.63 -30.55
N LEU A 126 -7.70 23.86 -31.48
CA LEU A 126 -8.25 23.56 -32.80
C LEU A 126 -8.00 22.09 -33.16
N SER A 127 -9.07 21.29 -33.30
CA SER A 127 -8.99 19.93 -33.84
C SER A 127 -8.55 19.95 -35.31
N PRO A 128 -7.89 18.90 -35.85
CA PRO A 128 -7.50 18.86 -37.26
C PRO A 128 -8.68 19.05 -38.22
N GLU A 129 -9.90 18.66 -37.82
CA GLU A 129 -11.13 18.91 -38.56
C GLU A 129 -11.53 20.40 -38.51
N ALA A 130 -11.46 21.03 -37.33
CA ALA A 130 -11.70 22.47 -37.17
C ALA A 130 -10.67 23.31 -37.95
N PHE A 131 -9.40 22.89 -38.00
CA PHE A 131 -8.36 23.54 -38.80
C PHE A 131 -8.66 23.49 -40.30
N LEU A 132 -9.07 22.34 -40.83
CA LEU A 132 -9.45 22.20 -42.24
C LEU A 132 -10.64 23.12 -42.59
N GLN A 133 -11.59 23.29 -41.66
CA GLN A 133 -12.74 24.19 -41.84
C GLN A 133 -12.35 25.68 -41.72
N GLN A 134 -11.47 26.04 -40.78
CA GLN A 134 -11.03 27.42 -40.55
C GLN A 134 -10.14 27.95 -41.67
N GLU A 135 -9.14 27.17 -42.10
CA GLU A 135 -8.23 27.51 -43.20
C GLU A 135 -8.86 27.28 -44.58
N LYS A 136 -10.10 26.78 -44.62
CA LYS A 136 -10.87 26.48 -45.84
C LYS A 136 -10.07 25.64 -46.84
N ILE A 137 -9.36 24.62 -46.37
CA ILE A 137 -8.53 23.75 -47.23
C ILE A 137 -9.47 22.79 -47.97
N PRO A 138 -9.65 22.92 -49.29
CA PRO A 138 -10.56 22.06 -50.04
C PRO A 138 -9.95 20.67 -50.27
N GLY A 139 -10.82 19.66 -50.40
CA GLY A 139 -10.41 18.34 -50.88
C GLY A 139 -9.77 17.38 -49.86
N ILE A 140 -9.58 17.76 -48.59
CA ILE A 140 -9.13 16.84 -47.52
C ILE A 140 -10.27 16.64 -46.52
N SER A 141 -10.56 15.39 -46.18
CA SER A 141 -11.57 15.01 -45.18
C SER A 141 -10.98 14.04 -44.18
N VAL A 142 -11.34 14.20 -42.90
CA VAL A 142 -10.80 13.44 -41.79
C VAL A 142 -11.96 12.95 -40.96
N TYR A 143 -11.97 11.66 -40.64
CA TYR A 143 -13.03 11.03 -39.85
C TYR A 143 -12.42 10.42 -38.59
N PRO A 144 -12.92 10.77 -37.39
CA PRO A 144 -12.40 10.24 -36.14
C PRO A 144 -12.77 8.75 -35.94
N TYR A 145 -12.16 8.11 -34.94
CA TYR A 145 -12.52 6.74 -34.54
C TYR A 145 -14.01 6.57 -34.29
N ASN A 146 -14.70 5.93 -35.24
CA ASN A 146 -16.11 5.60 -35.14
C ASN A 146 -16.27 4.10 -34.86
N TYR A 147 -16.15 3.71 -33.59
CA TYR A 147 -16.33 2.31 -33.16
C TYR A 147 -17.73 1.75 -33.50
N LYS A 148 -18.73 2.61 -33.81
CA LYS A 148 -20.08 2.19 -34.22
C LYS A 148 -20.15 1.60 -35.63
N GLU A 149 -19.37 2.08 -36.58
CA GLU A 149 -19.47 1.61 -37.98
C GLU A 149 -18.80 0.25 -38.20
N VAL A 150 -17.73 -0.04 -37.45
CA VAL A 150 -17.03 -1.33 -37.48
C VAL A 150 -17.88 -2.43 -36.83
N LEU A 151 -18.68 -2.08 -35.82
CA LEU A 151 -19.65 -3.00 -35.21
C LEU A 151 -20.92 -3.17 -36.06
N SER A 152 -21.34 -2.15 -36.83
CA SER A 152 -22.54 -2.22 -37.67
C SER A 152 -22.34 -2.84 -39.05
N ARG A 153 -21.10 -3.16 -39.47
CA ARG A 153 -20.84 -3.88 -40.74
C ARG A 153 -21.00 -5.39 -40.65
N ARG A 154 -21.26 -5.94 -39.47
CA ARG A 154 -21.97 -7.23 -39.34
C ARG A 154 -23.40 -6.90 -38.92
N ILE A 155 -24.36 -7.36 -39.72
CA ILE A 155 -25.81 -7.16 -39.56
C ILE A 155 -26.28 -5.83 -40.14
N HIS A 156 -26.55 -5.82 -41.44
CA HIS A 156 -27.80 -5.27 -41.97
C HIS A 156 -28.29 -6.18 -43.10
N GLY A 157 -29.06 -7.19 -42.71
CA GLY A 157 -30.28 -7.51 -43.45
C GLY A 157 -31.32 -6.46 -43.05
N THR A 158 -31.77 -5.70 -44.03
CA THR A 158 -32.88 -4.74 -43.92
C THR A 158 -34.19 -5.50 -43.66
N GLU A 159 -34.83 -5.32 -42.49
CA GLU A 159 -36.30 -5.41 -42.29
C GLU A 159 -36.78 -5.11 -40.84
N GLU A 160 -35.96 -5.21 -39.79
CA GLU A 160 -36.42 -5.12 -38.37
C GLU A 160 -36.72 -3.69 -37.84
N GLY A 161 -36.23 -2.62 -38.48
CA GLY A 161 -36.32 -1.26 -37.96
C GLY A 161 -37.73 -0.65 -37.91
N ALA A 162 -38.70 -1.22 -38.64
CA ALA A 162 -40.06 -0.68 -38.73
C ALA A 162 -40.98 -1.15 -37.58
N GLU A 163 -40.80 -2.37 -37.05
CA GLU A 163 -41.65 -2.92 -35.97
C GLU A 163 -41.27 -2.38 -34.58
N LEU A 164 -39.97 -2.16 -34.33
CA LEU A 164 -39.44 -1.63 -33.06
C LEU A 164 -39.98 -0.23 -32.72
N SER A 165 -40.21 0.61 -33.75
CA SER A 165 -40.76 1.96 -33.58
C SER A 165 -42.19 1.96 -33.04
N GLY A 166 -43.04 1.04 -33.52
CA GLY A 166 -44.44 0.94 -33.11
C GLY A 166 -44.63 0.44 -31.67
N ARG A 167 -43.81 -0.54 -31.23
CA ARG A 167 -43.84 -1.07 -29.85
C ARG A 167 -43.28 -0.07 -28.84
N GLY A 168 -42.21 0.64 -29.17
CA GLY A 168 -41.65 1.71 -28.34
C GLY A 168 -42.65 2.86 -28.10
N ASP A 169 -43.43 3.23 -29.12
CA ASP A 169 -44.49 4.23 -29.02
C ASP A 169 -45.64 3.80 -28.09
N ALA A 170 -45.98 2.51 -28.06
CA ALA A 170 -47.02 1.98 -27.18
C ALA A 170 -46.58 1.96 -25.70
N LEU A 171 -45.35 1.52 -25.43
CA LEU A 171 -44.73 1.57 -24.09
C LEU A 171 -44.58 3.00 -23.57
N TRP A 172 -44.13 3.91 -24.43
CA TRP A 172 -44.03 5.34 -24.10
C TRP A 172 -45.39 5.91 -23.69
N ARG A 173 -46.46 5.60 -24.44
CA ARG A 173 -47.83 6.00 -24.09
C ARG A 173 -48.29 5.38 -22.78
N MET A 174 -48.04 4.09 -22.52
CA MET A 174 -48.39 3.43 -21.26
C MET A 174 -47.70 4.06 -20.04
N LEU A 175 -46.42 4.41 -20.15
CA LEU A 175 -45.66 5.09 -19.09
C LEU A 175 -46.21 6.49 -18.77
N LEU A 176 -46.75 7.18 -19.78
CA LEU A 176 -47.30 8.54 -19.67
C LEU A 176 -48.77 8.60 -19.22
N THR A 177 -49.58 7.60 -19.60
CA THR A 177 -51.06 7.62 -19.41
C THR A 177 -51.54 6.91 -18.15
N ALA A 178 -50.70 6.13 -17.47
CA ALA A 178 -51.09 5.37 -16.28
C ALA A 178 -51.31 6.28 -15.04
N ASN A 179 -52.43 7.00 -15.06
CA ASN A 179 -53.23 7.34 -13.90
C ASN A 179 -54.49 6.47 -13.96
N ILE A 180 -54.90 5.92 -12.81
CA ILE A 180 -56.03 5.00 -12.55
C ILE A 180 -55.60 3.52 -12.40
N ALA A 181 -55.14 3.19 -11.18
CA ALA A 181 -55.63 2.10 -10.33
C ALA A 181 -55.89 0.68 -10.88
N ASP A 182 -55.28 0.23 -11.98
CA ASP A 182 -55.51 -1.13 -12.51
C ASP A 182 -54.20 -1.95 -12.60
N ASP A 183 -54.11 -3.02 -11.78
CA ASP A 183 -52.96 -3.95 -11.68
C ASP A 183 -52.59 -4.61 -13.03
N GLY A 184 -53.52 -4.63 -13.99
CA GLY A 184 -53.32 -5.21 -15.32
C GLY A 184 -52.40 -4.43 -16.25
N GLY A 185 -52.27 -3.10 -16.07
CA GLY A 185 -51.37 -2.26 -16.86
C GLY A 185 -49.91 -2.39 -16.43
N GLU A 186 -49.68 -2.56 -15.13
CA GLU A 186 -48.33 -2.65 -14.56
C GLU A 186 -47.61 -3.95 -14.93
N SER A 187 -48.33 -5.07 -14.94
CA SER A 187 -47.77 -6.36 -15.36
C SER A 187 -47.39 -6.39 -16.83
N LYS A 188 -48.13 -5.68 -17.70
CA LYS A 188 -47.81 -5.58 -19.13
C LYS A 188 -46.54 -4.79 -19.41
N VAL A 189 -46.26 -3.73 -18.65
CA VAL A 189 -45.01 -2.95 -18.82
C VAL A 189 -43.80 -3.79 -18.41
N VAL A 190 -43.91 -4.57 -17.33
CA VAL A 190 -42.85 -5.49 -16.89
C VAL A 190 -42.66 -6.62 -17.90
N GLN A 191 -43.75 -7.19 -18.41
CA GLN A 191 -43.69 -8.25 -19.42
C GLN A 191 -43.06 -7.75 -20.73
N GLU A 192 -43.44 -6.59 -21.23
CA GLU A 192 -42.87 -6.02 -22.46
C GLU A 192 -41.40 -5.60 -22.30
N LEU A 193 -41.00 -5.07 -21.14
CA LEU A 193 -39.59 -4.79 -20.85
C LEU A 193 -38.76 -6.08 -20.68
N ALA A 194 -39.36 -7.15 -20.16
CA ALA A 194 -38.73 -8.46 -20.04
C ALA A 194 -38.61 -9.18 -21.40
N GLU A 195 -39.60 -9.00 -22.29
CA GLU A 195 -39.61 -9.58 -23.64
C GLU A 195 -38.77 -8.78 -24.64
N SER A 196 -38.55 -7.48 -24.42
CA SER A 196 -37.79 -6.60 -25.34
C SER A 196 -36.97 -5.53 -24.60
N PRO A 197 -35.79 -5.89 -24.05
CA PRO A 197 -34.92 -5.00 -23.27
C PRO A 197 -34.43 -3.76 -24.05
N GLU A 198 -34.34 -3.87 -25.38
CA GLU A 198 -33.85 -2.82 -26.28
C GLU A 198 -34.77 -1.58 -26.35
N LEU A 199 -36.01 -1.70 -25.85
CA LEU A 199 -36.96 -0.60 -25.78
C LEU A 199 -36.59 0.41 -24.69
N LEU A 200 -35.84 0.00 -23.65
CA LEU A 200 -35.45 0.87 -22.54
C LEU A 200 -34.50 2.01 -22.98
N PRO A 201 -33.40 1.76 -23.72
CA PRO A 201 -32.57 2.85 -24.26
C PRO A 201 -33.31 3.75 -25.26
N ALA A 202 -34.33 3.24 -25.97
CA ALA A 202 -35.14 4.05 -26.88
C ALA A 202 -36.06 5.02 -26.11
N ILE A 203 -36.69 4.56 -25.04
CA ILE A 203 -37.52 5.35 -24.12
C ILE A 203 -36.68 6.43 -23.44
N LEU A 204 -35.48 6.10 -22.93
CA LEU A 204 -34.58 7.06 -22.29
C LEU A 204 -34.08 8.14 -23.27
N ARG A 205 -33.75 7.76 -24.51
CA ARG A 205 -33.36 8.71 -25.57
C ARG A 205 -34.52 9.66 -25.92
N ARG A 206 -35.75 9.15 -25.95
CA ARG A 206 -36.94 9.97 -26.21
C ARG A 206 -37.23 10.93 -25.06
N ALA A 207 -37.11 10.48 -23.82
CA ALA A 207 -37.21 11.34 -22.64
C ALA A 207 -36.18 12.48 -22.68
N ARG A 208 -34.94 12.19 -23.07
CA ARG A 208 -33.88 13.19 -23.28
C ARG A 208 -34.24 14.20 -24.38
N ALA A 209 -34.79 13.73 -25.50
CA ALA A 209 -35.19 14.59 -26.62
C ALA A 209 -36.38 15.51 -26.28
N GLU A 210 -37.31 15.08 -25.42
CA GLU A 210 -38.41 15.93 -24.94
C GLU A 210 -38.00 16.85 -23.78
N ALA A 211 -37.04 16.45 -22.93
CA ALA A 211 -36.47 17.30 -21.88
C ALA A 211 -35.61 18.46 -22.43
N GLY A 212 -34.96 18.25 -23.58
CA GLY A 212 -34.06 19.23 -24.20
C GLY A 212 -34.71 20.23 -25.17
N LYS A 213 -36.01 20.08 -25.49
CA LYS A 213 -36.72 21.00 -26.39
C LYS A 213 -37.28 22.20 -25.62
N GLY A 214 -36.40 23.13 -25.28
CA GLY A 214 -36.76 24.54 -25.17
C GLY A 214 -36.84 25.13 -26.59
N GLU A 215 -37.99 25.70 -26.94
CA GLU A 215 -38.19 26.58 -28.11
C GLU A 215 -37.99 25.94 -29.50
N ASP A 216 -38.88 25.05 -29.93
CA ASP A 216 -39.30 25.02 -31.35
C ASP A 216 -40.66 24.30 -31.54
N PRO A 217 -41.74 24.99 -31.99
CA PRO A 217 -43.11 24.49 -31.94
C PRO A 217 -43.54 23.70 -33.19
N SER A 218 -42.70 22.85 -33.77
CA SER A 218 -43.15 21.99 -34.88
C SER A 218 -42.45 20.64 -34.93
N ALA A 219 -42.97 19.67 -34.15
CA ALA A 219 -43.12 18.26 -34.55
C ALA A 219 -43.46 17.38 -33.34
N SER A 220 -44.73 17.35 -32.91
CA SER A 220 -45.35 16.13 -32.37
C SER A 220 -46.87 16.34 -32.19
N PRO A 221 -47.76 15.57 -32.86
CA PRO A 221 -49.21 15.81 -32.84
C PRO A 221 -49.95 15.26 -31.61
N PHE A 222 -49.26 14.86 -30.53
CA PHE A 222 -49.87 14.04 -29.45
C PHE A 222 -49.69 14.58 -28.02
N LEU A 223 -49.21 15.82 -27.82
CA LEU A 223 -49.22 16.48 -26.52
C LEU A 223 -50.40 17.46 -26.44
N PRO A 224 -51.11 17.56 -25.30
CA PRO A 224 -52.08 18.64 -25.09
C PRO A 224 -51.37 19.99 -25.26
N GLU A 225 -52.06 20.93 -25.90
CA GLU A 225 -51.54 22.19 -26.42
C GLU A 225 -50.50 22.89 -25.53
N GLY A 226 -49.27 22.97 -26.03
CA GLY A 226 -48.24 23.92 -25.58
C GLY A 226 -47.30 23.43 -24.49
N GLY A 227 -46.03 23.25 -24.86
CA GLY A 227 -44.89 23.25 -23.94
C GLY A 227 -44.36 21.86 -23.59
N ALA A 228 -43.04 21.78 -23.40
CA ALA A 228 -42.31 20.60 -22.99
C ALA A 228 -42.94 19.87 -21.79
N MET A 229 -42.74 18.54 -21.75
CA MET A 229 -43.20 17.69 -20.65
C MET A 229 -42.79 18.25 -19.28
N PRO A 230 -43.72 18.44 -18.32
CA PRO A 230 -43.39 18.96 -17.00
C PRO A 230 -42.37 18.04 -16.29
N PRO A 231 -41.32 18.60 -15.66
CA PRO A 231 -40.26 17.81 -15.02
C PRO A 231 -40.79 16.84 -13.95
N GLU A 232 -41.90 17.17 -13.29
CA GLU A 232 -42.59 16.31 -12.32
C GLU A 232 -43.16 15.01 -12.94
N VAL A 233 -43.55 15.05 -14.22
CA VAL A 233 -44.06 13.86 -14.92
C VAL A 233 -42.90 12.98 -15.35
N MET A 234 -41.77 13.57 -15.77
CA MET A 234 -40.53 12.83 -16.04
C MET A 234 -39.99 12.15 -14.79
N CYS A 235 -39.88 12.85 -13.65
CA CYS A 235 -39.39 12.26 -12.40
C CYS A 235 -40.27 11.09 -11.93
N ARG A 236 -41.60 11.20 -12.08
CA ARG A 236 -42.52 10.07 -11.81
C ARG A 236 -42.30 8.89 -12.74
N MET A 237 -42.04 9.15 -14.02
CA MET A 237 -41.74 8.11 -15.00
C MET A 237 -40.43 7.38 -14.66
N PHE A 238 -39.37 8.11 -14.34
CA PHE A 238 -38.06 7.55 -13.98
C PHE A 238 -38.10 6.75 -12.68
N ARG A 239 -38.83 7.23 -11.66
CA ARG A 239 -39.03 6.49 -10.40
C ARG A 239 -39.71 5.14 -10.64
N ARG A 240 -40.79 5.12 -11.42
CA ARG A 240 -41.50 3.88 -11.79
C ARG A 240 -40.60 2.92 -12.57
N LEU A 241 -39.74 3.44 -13.43
CA LEU A 241 -38.75 2.65 -14.17
C LEU A 241 -37.78 1.95 -13.19
N GLY A 242 -37.26 2.70 -12.20
CA GLY A 242 -36.37 2.18 -11.16
C GLY A 242 -37.00 1.10 -10.29
N ASP A 243 -38.23 1.34 -9.81
CA ASP A 243 -38.97 0.37 -8.99
C ASP A 243 -39.22 -0.96 -9.73
N LYS A 244 -39.48 -0.90 -11.05
CA LYS A 244 -39.73 -2.11 -11.85
C LYS A 244 -38.44 -2.84 -12.25
N LEU A 245 -37.32 -2.13 -12.45
CA LEU A 245 -36.00 -2.76 -12.64
C LEU A 245 -35.60 -3.61 -11.43
N ARG A 246 -35.99 -3.21 -10.21
CA ARG A 246 -35.74 -3.98 -8.98
C ARG A 246 -36.45 -5.34 -8.98
N THR A 247 -37.66 -5.41 -9.56
CA THR A 247 -38.50 -6.61 -9.57
C THR A 247 -38.15 -7.65 -10.64
N LEU A 248 -37.19 -7.36 -11.53
CA LEU A 248 -36.78 -8.29 -12.58
C LEU A 248 -35.91 -9.46 -12.05
N PRO A 249 -36.01 -10.66 -12.64
CA PRO A 249 -35.06 -11.76 -12.41
C PRO A 249 -33.61 -11.36 -12.77
N ASP A 250 -32.63 -11.92 -12.05
CA ASP A 250 -31.21 -11.49 -12.13
C ASP A 250 -30.59 -11.70 -13.53
N ASP A 251 -30.98 -12.78 -14.21
CA ASP A 251 -30.64 -13.12 -15.59
C ASP A 251 -31.15 -12.09 -16.61
N ARG A 252 -32.25 -11.40 -16.33
CA ARG A 252 -32.82 -10.34 -17.19
C ARG A 252 -32.34 -8.95 -16.83
N LYS A 253 -31.98 -8.71 -15.56
CA LYS A 253 -31.33 -7.46 -15.12
C LYS A 253 -29.99 -7.25 -15.85
N GLU A 254 -29.22 -8.32 -16.03
CA GLU A 254 -27.93 -8.31 -16.73
C GLU A 254 -28.10 -7.86 -18.20
N GLU A 255 -29.11 -8.38 -18.89
CA GLU A 255 -29.43 -8.05 -20.29
C GLU A 255 -29.91 -6.59 -20.45
N VAL A 256 -30.71 -6.10 -19.48
CA VAL A 256 -31.17 -4.71 -19.44
C VAL A 256 -30.01 -3.74 -19.14
N LEU A 257 -29.12 -4.08 -18.21
CA LEU A 257 -27.93 -3.27 -17.89
C LEU A 257 -26.95 -3.20 -19.06
N LEU A 258 -26.73 -4.32 -19.76
CA LEU A 258 -25.95 -4.35 -21.01
C LEU A 258 -26.58 -3.49 -22.12
N SER A 259 -27.91 -3.38 -22.17
CA SER A 259 -28.60 -2.49 -23.12
C SER A 259 -28.46 -1.00 -22.76
N LEU A 260 -28.49 -0.66 -21.47
CA LEU A 260 -28.25 0.69 -20.95
C LEU A 260 -26.81 1.15 -21.25
N ASP A 261 -25.85 0.22 -21.18
CA ASP A 261 -24.43 0.44 -21.46
C ASP A 261 -24.18 0.93 -22.92
N ARG A 262 -25.00 0.47 -23.89
CA ARG A 262 -24.98 0.95 -25.29
C ARG A 262 -25.58 2.35 -25.48
N GLY A 263 -26.44 2.81 -24.57
CA GLY A 263 -27.12 4.12 -24.66
C GLY A 263 -26.37 5.28 -24.03
N LEU A 264 -25.47 5.00 -23.08
CA LEU A 264 -24.88 5.99 -22.17
C LEU A 264 -23.51 6.54 -22.62
N GLU A 265 -23.06 6.30 -23.86
CA GLU A 265 -21.70 6.72 -24.30
C GLU A 265 -21.56 8.23 -24.59
N ASN A 266 -22.66 8.98 -24.53
CA ASN A 266 -22.68 10.40 -24.87
C ASN A 266 -22.95 11.29 -23.65
N GLY A 267 -21.94 11.43 -22.78
CA GLY A 267 -21.84 12.49 -21.76
C GLY A 267 -22.90 12.45 -20.64
N ILE A 268 -22.46 12.55 -19.39
CA ILE A 268 -23.36 12.66 -18.24
C ILE A 268 -23.96 14.08 -18.20
N ASP A 269 -25.28 14.17 -18.21
CA ASP A 269 -26.11 15.36 -17.94
C ASP A 269 -27.09 14.99 -16.78
N PRO A 270 -27.63 15.94 -16.01
CA PRO A 270 -28.16 15.80 -14.63
C PRO A 270 -29.43 14.92 -14.44
N SER A 271 -29.81 14.13 -15.43
CA SER A 271 -30.92 13.15 -15.36
C SER A 271 -30.57 11.83 -14.66
N ALA A 272 -29.29 11.53 -14.43
CA ALA A 272 -28.89 10.40 -13.59
C ALA A 272 -29.16 10.68 -12.09
N ALA A 273 -29.07 11.94 -11.66
CA ALA A 273 -29.44 12.35 -10.31
C ALA A 273 -30.95 12.15 -10.05
N SER A 274 -31.81 12.39 -11.04
CA SER A 274 -33.26 12.19 -10.92
C SER A 274 -33.70 10.72 -10.87
N LEU A 275 -32.82 9.77 -11.19
CA LEU A 275 -33.05 8.34 -10.94
C LEU A 275 -32.88 7.96 -9.47
N ALA A 276 -32.09 8.71 -8.70
CA ALA A 276 -31.82 8.47 -7.27
C ALA A 276 -32.58 9.44 -6.34
N ASP A 277 -33.28 10.42 -6.92
CA ASP A 277 -34.00 11.48 -6.21
C ASP A 277 -35.31 10.93 -5.58
N GLY A 278 -35.30 10.78 -4.25
CA GLY A 278 -36.37 10.17 -3.46
C GLY A 278 -36.05 8.79 -2.86
N TYR A 279 -34.84 8.27 -3.05
CA TYR A 279 -34.35 7.12 -2.29
C TYR A 279 -33.94 7.57 -0.87
N THR A 280 -33.97 6.68 0.10
CA THR A 280 -33.23 6.84 1.37
C THR A 280 -31.77 6.44 1.18
N ASP A 281 -30.87 6.95 2.01
CA ASP A 281 -29.42 6.65 1.90
C ASP A 281 -29.14 5.14 1.97
N ASP A 282 -29.99 4.41 2.69
CA ASP A 282 -29.90 2.97 2.83
C ASP A 282 -30.32 2.26 1.53
N GLU A 283 -31.38 2.72 0.87
CA GLU A 283 -31.82 2.16 -0.42
C GLU A 283 -30.82 2.46 -1.55
N PHE A 284 -30.09 3.57 -1.45
CA PHE A 284 -29.01 3.90 -2.36
C PHE A 284 -27.82 2.96 -2.21
N LEU A 285 -27.42 2.62 -0.98
CA LEU A 285 -26.37 1.64 -0.71
C LEU A 285 -26.76 0.24 -1.20
N ASP A 286 -28.02 -0.16 -1.03
CA ASP A 286 -28.53 -1.45 -1.52
C ASP A 286 -28.57 -1.50 -3.07
N LEU A 287 -28.96 -0.42 -3.74
CA LEU A 287 -28.91 -0.30 -5.19
C LEU A 287 -27.46 -0.42 -5.70
N LEU A 288 -26.52 0.26 -5.04
CA LEU A 288 -25.11 0.25 -5.38
C LEU A 288 -24.50 -1.15 -5.24
N ALA A 289 -24.79 -1.84 -4.12
CA ALA A 289 -24.35 -3.20 -3.91
C ALA A 289 -24.90 -4.14 -5.00
N THR A 290 -26.15 -3.93 -5.42
CA THR A 290 -26.75 -4.68 -6.53
C THR A 290 -26.04 -4.43 -7.86
N LEU A 291 -25.76 -3.17 -8.20
CA LEU A 291 -25.06 -2.81 -9.43
C LEU A 291 -23.63 -3.38 -9.47
N LEU A 292 -22.90 -3.29 -8.36
CA LEU A 292 -21.53 -3.82 -8.26
C LEU A 292 -21.48 -5.35 -8.23
N SER A 293 -22.51 -6.00 -7.69
CA SER A 293 -22.62 -7.46 -7.72
C SER A 293 -22.82 -8.00 -9.13
N VAL A 294 -23.53 -7.26 -9.99
CA VAL A 294 -23.76 -7.64 -11.39
C VAL A 294 -22.52 -7.40 -12.25
N GLU A 295 -21.78 -6.32 -12.01
CA GLU A 295 -20.64 -5.96 -12.88
C GLU A 295 -19.38 -6.81 -12.65
N GLY A 296 -19.33 -7.63 -11.59
CA GLY A 296 -18.32 -8.67 -11.39
C GLY A 296 -16.85 -8.22 -11.24
N LYS A 297 -16.55 -6.93 -11.41
CA LYS A 297 -15.34 -6.17 -11.01
C LYS A 297 -15.45 -4.75 -11.57
N GLY A 298 -15.70 -3.80 -10.66
CA GLY A 298 -15.78 -2.35 -10.85
C GLY A 298 -15.33 -1.81 -12.22
N GLY A 299 -16.30 -1.64 -13.11
CA GLY A 299 -16.11 -0.86 -14.33
C GLY A 299 -15.85 0.59 -13.95
N LYS A 300 -14.83 1.20 -14.57
CA LYS A 300 -14.49 2.63 -14.39
C LYS A 300 -15.67 3.58 -14.64
N ARG A 301 -16.73 3.09 -15.28
CA ARG A 301 -17.91 3.84 -15.72
C ARG A 301 -18.99 3.96 -14.63
N LEU A 302 -19.35 2.85 -13.97
CA LEU A 302 -20.27 2.86 -12.82
C LEU A 302 -19.67 3.63 -11.63
N ARG A 303 -18.34 3.55 -11.47
CA ARG A 303 -17.57 4.37 -10.53
C ARG A 303 -17.79 5.88 -10.74
N LYS A 304 -17.74 6.37 -11.97
CA LYS A 304 -17.92 7.79 -12.30
C LYS A 304 -19.35 8.30 -12.11
N ILE A 305 -20.33 7.45 -12.42
CA ILE A 305 -21.76 7.73 -12.16
C ILE A 305 -22.01 7.78 -10.65
N PHE A 306 -21.40 6.85 -9.91
CA PHE A 306 -21.47 6.82 -8.45
C PHE A 306 -20.79 8.03 -7.82
N GLU A 307 -19.58 8.41 -8.24
CA GLU A 307 -18.88 9.61 -7.77
C GLU A 307 -19.78 10.84 -7.88
N THR A 308 -20.43 11.02 -9.04
CA THR A 308 -21.32 12.17 -9.28
C THR A 308 -22.57 12.16 -8.38
N ILE A 309 -23.17 11.00 -8.12
CA ILE A 309 -24.41 10.89 -7.32
C ILE A 309 -24.10 10.91 -5.81
N ALA A 310 -22.99 10.30 -5.39
CA ALA A 310 -22.53 10.30 -4.01
C ALA A 310 -22.05 11.69 -3.56
N ASP A 311 -21.40 12.45 -4.45
CA ASP A 311 -21.00 13.84 -4.18
C ASP A 311 -22.17 14.76 -3.85
N GLN A 312 -23.33 14.51 -4.46
CA GLN A 312 -24.54 15.31 -4.19
C GLN A 312 -25.26 14.89 -2.91
N ARG A 313 -24.98 13.70 -2.38
CA ARG A 313 -25.81 13.04 -1.37
C ARG A 313 -25.13 12.83 -0.02
N ASP A 314 -23.83 12.58 -0.02
CA ASP A 314 -23.05 12.41 1.21
C ASP A 314 -22.64 13.76 1.79
N VAL A 315 -23.62 14.41 2.41
CA VAL A 315 -23.40 15.58 3.25
C VAL A 315 -22.68 15.11 4.52
N ASP A 316 -21.51 15.69 4.81
CA ASP A 316 -20.70 15.48 6.02
C ASP A 316 -20.35 14.01 6.37
N GLY A 317 -20.16 13.13 5.37
CA GLY A 317 -19.69 11.75 5.58
C GLY A 317 -20.72 10.81 6.22
N SER A 318 -22.01 11.13 6.08
CA SER A 318 -23.14 10.38 6.65
C SER A 318 -23.34 8.97 6.08
N LEU A 319 -22.77 8.66 4.90
CA LEU A 319 -22.93 7.35 4.25
C LEU A 319 -22.02 6.25 4.85
N LEU A 320 -20.83 6.59 5.36
CA LEU A 320 -19.87 5.60 5.88
C LEU A 320 -20.38 4.82 7.11
N PRO A 321 -21.00 5.47 8.12
CA PRO A 321 -21.57 4.77 9.27
C PRO A 321 -22.74 3.85 8.90
N ARG A 322 -23.59 4.29 7.97
CA ARG A 322 -24.74 3.49 7.48
C ARG A 322 -24.31 2.27 6.67
N TRP A 323 -23.27 2.43 5.86
CA TRP A 323 -22.61 1.31 5.19
C TRP A 323 -22.12 0.26 6.22
N ASN A 324 -21.45 0.70 7.28
CA ASN A 324 -20.95 -0.19 8.34
C ASN A 324 -22.07 -1.00 9.02
N ASP A 325 -23.24 -0.39 9.23
CA ASP A 325 -24.40 -1.08 9.79
C ASP A 325 -24.96 -2.14 8.82
N ARG A 326 -25.11 -1.80 7.54
CA ARG A 326 -25.62 -2.74 6.52
C ARG A 326 -24.66 -3.88 6.18
N ALA A 327 -23.36 -3.61 6.10
CA ALA A 327 -22.35 -4.65 5.92
C ALA A 327 -22.40 -5.69 7.06
N ARG A 328 -22.58 -5.23 8.31
CA ARG A 328 -22.75 -6.08 9.49
C ARG A 328 -24.07 -6.86 9.49
N GLU A 329 -25.16 -6.27 9.01
CA GLU A 329 -26.45 -6.96 8.86
C GLU A 329 -26.39 -8.06 7.78
N SER A 330 -25.75 -7.78 6.65
CA SER A 330 -25.51 -8.76 5.56
C SER A 330 -24.70 -9.97 6.05
N LEU A 331 -23.66 -9.72 6.86
CA LEU A 331 -22.87 -10.77 7.54
C LEU A 331 -23.71 -11.67 8.46
N ARG A 332 -24.75 -11.12 9.10
CA ARG A 332 -25.66 -11.86 10.00
C ARG A 332 -26.73 -12.64 9.25
N ALA A 333 -27.24 -12.11 8.13
CA ALA A 333 -28.34 -12.69 7.38
C ALA A 333 -27.93 -13.84 6.44
N LYS A 334 -26.62 -14.08 6.22
CA LYS A 334 -26.08 -15.06 5.25
C LYS A 334 -26.66 -14.91 3.83
N GLU A 335 -27.10 -13.71 3.46
CA GLU A 335 -27.75 -13.47 2.17
C GLU A 335 -27.04 -12.44 1.28
N TYR A 336 -26.98 -12.87 0.02
CA TYR A 336 -26.99 -12.20 -1.29
C TYR A 336 -25.90 -11.21 -1.72
N PHE A 337 -25.27 -10.41 -0.85
CA PHE A 337 -24.13 -9.57 -1.29
C PHE A 337 -22.82 -10.16 -0.79
N SER A 338 -21.95 -10.55 -1.74
CA SER A 338 -20.64 -11.09 -1.41
C SER A 338 -19.84 -10.08 -0.58
N MET A 339 -19.03 -10.54 0.39
CA MET A 339 -18.14 -9.68 1.19
C MET A 339 -17.31 -8.73 0.31
N LYS A 340 -16.88 -9.23 -0.86
CA LYS A 340 -16.14 -8.45 -1.86
C LYS A 340 -16.92 -7.28 -2.46
N THR A 341 -18.25 -7.40 -2.54
CA THR A 341 -19.11 -6.34 -3.08
C THR A 341 -19.19 -5.18 -2.09
N TRP A 342 -19.33 -5.47 -0.80
CA TRP A 342 -19.35 -4.44 0.24
C TRP A 342 -17.96 -3.83 0.50
N GLU A 343 -16.88 -4.60 0.39
CA GLU A 343 -15.49 -4.08 0.37
C GLU A 343 -15.25 -3.14 -0.82
N ALA A 344 -15.85 -3.42 -1.99
CA ALA A 344 -15.76 -2.54 -3.14
C ALA A 344 -16.53 -1.22 -2.91
N VAL A 345 -17.72 -1.28 -2.29
CA VAL A 345 -18.46 -0.09 -1.86
C VAL A 345 -17.65 0.73 -0.85
N GLU A 346 -17.02 0.09 0.13
CA GLU A 346 -16.15 0.73 1.12
C GLU A 346 -14.97 1.44 0.46
N THR A 347 -14.26 0.73 -0.43
CA THR A 347 -13.13 1.27 -1.17
C THR A 347 -13.53 2.51 -1.97
N LEU A 348 -14.72 2.50 -2.59
CA LEU A 348 -15.25 3.64 -3.33
C LEU A 348 -15.55 4.83 -2.43
N LEU A 349 -16.19 4.61 -1.28
CA LEU A 349 -16.48 5.66 -0.30
C LEU A 349 -15.21 6.24 0.35
N ILE A 350 -14.22 5.41 0.68
CA ILE A 350 -12.95 5.85 1.28
C ILE A 350 -12.08 6.58 0.24
N SER A 351 -11.98 6.10 -0.99
CA SER A 351 -11.16 6.74 -2.04
C SER A 351 -11.56 8.19 -2.31
N ARG A 352 -12.82 8.53 -2.07
CA ARG A 352 -13.36 9.90 -2.15
C ARG A 352 -12.87 10.81 -1.03
N SER A 353 -12.61 10.26 0.16
CA SER A 353 -12.14 11.05 1.29
C SER A 353 -10.69 11.52 1.12
N GLU A 354 -9.85 10.74 0.44
CA GLU A 354 -8.44 11.11 0.21
C GLU A 354 -8.29 12.28 -0.79
N ASP A 355 -9.12 12.33 -1.84
CA ASP A 355 -9.09 13.42 -2.83
C ASP A 355 -9.42 14.80 -2.24
N ALA A 356 -10.20 14.85 -1.14
CA ALA A 356 -10.45 16.08 -0.40
C ALA A 356 -9.22 16.58 0.39
N TYR A 357 -8.26 15.68 0.68
CA TYR A 357 -7.00 15.99 1.39
C TYR A 357 -5.78 16.10 0.47
N LEU A 358 -5.91 15.74 -0.82
CA LEU A 358 -4.87 15.89 -1.82
C LEU A 358 -5.06 17.21 -2.58
N GLU A 359 -4.23 18.21 -2.26
CA GLU A 359 -4.24 19.49 -2.99
C GLU A 359 -4.04 19.26 -4.51
N GLU A 360 -4.71 20.04 -5.36
CA GLU A 360 -4.53 19.99 -6.83
C GLU A 360 -3.06 20.07 -7.25
N GLU A 361 -2.22 20.73 -6.46
CA GLU A 361 -0.78 20.82 -6.66
C GLU A 361 -0.07 19.46 -6.50
N HIS A 362 -0.50 18.62 -5.56
CA HIS A 362 0.04 17.28 -5.37
C HIS A 362 -0.32 16.35 -6.53
N SER A 363 -1.58 16.39 -6.98
CA SER A 363 -2.03 15.62 -8.15
C SER A 363 -1.32 16.08 -9.44
N ARG A 364 -1.17 17.41 -9.64
CA ARG A 364 -0.38 17.96 -10.75
C ARG A 364 1.10 17.61 -10.66
N PHE A 365 1.67 17.56 -9.46
CA PHE A 365 3.05 17.13 -9.24
C PHE A 365 3.26 15.65 -9.58
N MET A 366 2.33 14.79 -9.16
CA MET A 366 2.35 13.36 -9.50
C MET A 366 2.12 13.15 -11.00
N GLU A 367 1.22 13.90 -11.64
CA GLU A 367 1.05 13.88 -13.10
C GLU A 367 2.27 14.41 -13.84
N ALA A 368 2.96 15.43 -13.33
CA ALA A 368 4.21 15.93 -13.90
C ALA A 368 5.35 14.91 -13.80
N LEU A 369 5.48 14.22 -12.66
CA LEU A 369 6.41 13.10 -12.48
C LEU A 369 6.09 11.91 -13.40
N SER A 370 4.80 11.67 -13.67
CA SER A 370 4.34 10.57 -14.50
C SER A 370 4.42 10.87 -16.01
N GLY A 371 4.17 12.12 -16.40
CA GLY A 371 4.00 12.55 -17.79
C GLY A 371 5.31 12.92 -18.49
N ASP A 372 6.29 13.45 -17.76
CA ASP A 372 7.59 13.88 -18.33
C ASP A 372 8.71 12.85 -18.13
N GLY A 373 8.36 11.69 -17.55
CA GLY A 373 9.29 10.61 -17.21
C GLY A 373 10.08 10.08 -18.42
N GLY A 374 9.60 10.22 -19.66
CA GLY A 374 10.35 9.76 -20.84
C GLY A 374 11.63 10.54 -21.13
N GLN A 375 11.60 11.88 -21.05
CA GLN A 375 12.76 12.73 -21.35
C GLN A 375 13.62 13.02 -20.12
N MET A 376 12.99 13.18 -18.95
CA MET A 376 13.69 13.29 -17.67
C MET A 376 14.34 11.95 -17.26
N ALA A 377 13.69 10.79 -17.42
CA ALA A 377 14.35 9.51 -17.15
C ALA A 377 15.43 9.17 -18.19
N ALA A 378 15.31 9.62 -19.44
CA ALA A 378 16.39 9.46 -20.42
C ALA A 378 17.63 10.32 -20.08
N ARG A 379 17.43 11.54 -19.54
CA ARG A 379 18.52 12.40 -19.02
C ARG A 379 19.05 11.93 -17.66
N ALA A 380 18.19 11.42 -16.78
CA ALA A 380 18.56 10.90 -15.47
C ALA A 380 19.22 9.51 -15.57
N ALA A 381 18.87 8.68 -16.56
CA ALA A 381 19.55 7.41 -16.83
C ALA A 381 20.99 7.60 -17.33
N ALA A 382 21.35 8.79 -17.83
CA ALA A 382 22.71 9.15 -18.21
C ALA A 382 23.57 9.62 -17.02
N LEU A 383 22.95 9.97 -15.88
CA LEU A 383 23.62 10.27 -14.63
C LEU A 383 23.62 9.01 -13.75
N PRO A 384 24.75 8.61 -13.14
CA PRO A 384 24.71 7.53 -12.18
C PRO A 384 23.71 7.92 -11.07
N PRO A 385 22.70 7.10 -10.76
CA PRO A 385 21.75 7.41 -9.72
C PRO A 385 22.49 7.64 -8.41
N ASP A 386 22.10 8.69 -7.69
CA ASP A 386 22.76 9.05 -6.44
C ASP A 386 22.72 7.84 -5.50
N ARG A 387 23.91 7.32 -5.19
CA ARG A 387 24.07 6.10 -4.38
C ARG A 387 23.43 6.24 -3.01
N VAL A 388 23.34 7.48 -2.49
CA VAL A 388 22.72 7.77 -1.20
C VAL A 388 21.20 7.63 -1.29
N LEU A 389 20.58 8.19 -2.33
CA LEU A 389 19.14 8.07 -2.57
C LEU A 389 18.75 6.62 -2.86
N LEU A 390 19.49 5.91 -3.70
CA LEU A 390 19.22 4.49 -3.96
C LEU A 390 19.32 3.62 -2.71
N ALA A 391 20.28 3.92 -1.83
CA ALA A 391 20.40 3.22 -0.55
C ALA A 391 19.17 3.46 0.34
N ALA A 392 18.55 4.65 0.30
CA ALA A 392 17.34 4.98 1.05
C ALA A 392 16.09 4.21 0.56
N PHE A 393 16.04 3.82 -0.72
CA PHE A 393 14.98 2.97 -1.27
C PHE A 393 15.31 1.46 -1.22
N GLY A 394 16.44 1.07 -0.63
CA GLY A 394 16.76 -0.33 -0.40
C GLY A 394 15.76 -0.99 0.55
N ALA A 395 15.54 -2.30 0.40
CA ALA A 395 14.58 -3.06 1.21
C ALA A 395 14.83 -2.93 2.73
N GLU A 396 16.10 -2.81 3.15
CA GLU A 396 16.48 -2.60 4.55
C GLU A 396 16.10 -1.19 5.05
N ALA A 397 16.35 -0.16 4.23
CA ALA A 397 15.97 1.21 4.56
C ALA A 397 14.45 1.39 4.59
N GLN A 398 13.74 0.78 3.65
CA GLN A 398 12.27 0.72 3.65
C GLN A 398 11.75 0.00 4.90
N HIS A 399 12.37 -1.11 5.30
CA HIS A 399 11.98 -1.84 6.51
C HIS A 399 12.16 -0.98 7.77
N ARG A 400 13.31 -0.30 7.90
CA ARG A 400 13.58 0.64 9.01
C ARG A 400 12.56 1.78 9.03
N GLN A 401 12.30 2.41 7.89
CA GLN A 401 11.35 3.53 7.79
C GLN A 401 9.93 3.09 8.12
N ALA A 402 9.48 1.96 7.57
CA ALA A 402 8.15 1.41 7.87
C ALA A 402 8.00 1.09 9.36
N THR A 403 9.06 0.59 10.01
CA THR A 403 9.05 0.33 11.45
C THR A 403 8.98 1.62 12.26
N ALA A 404 9.70 2.67 11.87
CA ALA A 404 9.63 3.98 12.51
C ALA A 404 8.21 4.58 12.42
N VAL A 405 7.59 4.54 11.23
CA VAL A 405 6.22 5.02 11.04
C VAL A 405 5.22 4.23 11.89
N LEU A 406 5.35 2.90 11.97
CA LEU A 406 4.49 2.09 12.85
C LEU A 406 4.62 2.48 14.33
N LEU A 407 5.83 2.79 14.80
CA LEU A 407 6.05 3.24 16.18
C LEU A 407 5.45 4.63 16.43
N GLU A 408 5.55 5.54 15.46
CA GLU A 408 4.94 6.86 15.54
C GLU A 408 3.41 6.77 15.60
N LEU A 409 2.80 5.95 14.72
CA LEU A 409 1.37 5.67 14.74
C LEU A 409 0.94 5.07 16.08
N LEU A 410 1.66 4.03 16.55
CA LEU A 410 1.38 3.40 17.84
C LEU A 410 1.43 4.41 19.00
N ALA A 411 2.39 5.34 18.98
CA ALA A 411 2.53 6.35 20.03
C ALA A 411 1.41 7.40 20.04
N MET A 412 0.78 7.65 18.89
CA MET A 412 -0.32 8.61 18.74
C MET A 412 -1.71 7.99 18.97
N GLU A 413 -1.79 6.66 18.89
CA GLU A 413 -3.05 5.92 18.93
C GLU A 413 -3.71 5.97 20.31
N LYS A 414 -5.01 6.31 20.33
CA LYS A 414 -5.82 6.45 21.55
C LYS A 414 -6.86 5.35 21.69
N ASN A 415 -7.23 4.71 20.58
CA ASN A 415 -8.17 3.60 20.58
C ASN A 415 -7.44 2.31 21.00
N ASP A 416 -7.94 1.62 22.03
CA ASP A 416 -7.33 0.39 22.57
C ASP A 416 -7.30 -0.74 21.52
N ALA A 417 -8.34 -0.88 20.69
CA ALA A 417 -8.38 -1.94 19.67
C ALA A 417 -7.34 -1.71 18.57
N GLU A 418 -7.29 -0.51 18.01
CA GLU A 418 -6.33 -0.14 16.94
C GLU A 418 -4.89 -0.12 17.48
N PHE A 419 -4.69 0.32 18.73
CA PHE A 419 -3.40 0.25 19.40
C PHE A 419 -2.89 -1.20 19.48
N LEU A 420 -3.75 -2.15 19.87
CA LEU A 420 -3.39 -3.56 19.95
C LEU A 420 -3.08 -4.16 18.58
N ASP A 421 -3.80 -3.78 17.52
CA ASP A 421 -3.54 -4.23 16.16
C ASP A 421 -2.18 -3.73 15.64
N LEU A 422 -1.86 -2.44 15.86
CA LEU A 422 -0.55 -1.87 15.52
C LEU A 422 0.58 -2.52 16.33
N LEU A 423 0.32 -2.79 17.60
CA LEU A 423 1.28 -3.43 18.49
C LEU A 423 1.58 -4.87 18.05
N GLU A 424 0.58 -5.62 17.58
CA GLU A 424 0.75 -6.95 17.01
C GLU A 424 1.59 -6.94 15.73
N GLU A 425 1.43 -5.92 14.87
CA GLU A 425 2.29 -5.77 13.69
C GLU A 425 3.75 -5.49 14.05
N ILE A 426 4.00 -4.72 15.12
CA ILE A 426 5.36 -4.52 15.64
C ILE A 426 5.89 -5.83 16.22
N ARG A 427 5.09 -6.57 17.01
CA ARG A 427 5.47 -7.86 17.60
C ARG A 427 5.92 -8.87 16.53
N LYS A 428 5.20 -8.97 15.41
CA LYS A 428 5.55 -9.86 14.28
C LYS A 428 6.90 -9.51 13.63
N ARG A 429 7.34 -8.25 13.72
CA ARG A 429 8.60 -7.77 13.11
C ARG A 429 9.82 -7.99 14.01
N VAL A 430 9.65 -7.98 15.33
CA VAL A 430 10.76 -8.11 16.29
C VAL A 430 11.65 -9.35 16.05
N PRO A 431 11.12 -10.57 15.81
CA PRO A 431 11.97 -11.75 15.54
C PRO A 431 12.85 -11.61 14.29
N ASN A 432 12.36 -10.90 13.27
CA ASN A 432 13.11 -10.65 12.04
C ASN A 432 14.30 -9.73 12.29
N MET A 433 14.18 -8.75 13.20
CA MET A 433 15.28 -7.86 13.56
C MET A 433 16.43 -8.63 14.22
N ILE A 434 16.11 -9.60 15.10
CA ILE A 434 17.13 -10.46 15.73
C ILE A 434 17.80 -11.33 14.66
N SER A 435 17.01 -11.98 13.80
CA SER A 435 17.52 -12.86 12.74
C SER A 435 18.41 -12.13 11.72
N ARG A 436 18.07 -10.87 11.42
CA ARG A 436 18.86 -9.99 10.55
C ARG A 436 20.01 -9.28 11.27
N LYS A 437 20.12 -9.44 12.60
CA LYS A 437 21.16 -8.84 13.45
C LYS A 437 21.12 -7.31 13.46
N GLU A 438 19.93 -6.75 13.28
CA GLU A 438 19.65 -5.31 13.27
C GLU A 438 19.46 -4.79 14.70
N PHE A 439 20.47 -4.95 15.56
CA PHE A 439 20.34 -4.64 17.00
C PHE A 439 20.16 -3.14 17.27
N ALA A 440 20.65 -2.26 16.40
CA ALA A 440 20.35 -0.83 16.44
C ALA A 440 18.83 -0.55 16.34
N LEU A 441 18.17 -1.21 15.39
CA LEU A 441 16.74 -1.03 15.17
C LEU A 441 15.96 -1.64 16.33
N LEU A 442 16.37 -2.83 16.78
CA LEU A 442 15.75 -3.51 17.92
C LEU A 442 15.81 -2.67 19.20
N GLU A 443 16.97 -2.07 19.50
CA GLU A 443 17.15 -1.18 20.65
C GLU A 443 16.22 0.04 20.57
N ASN A 444 16.10 0.66 19.39
CA ASN A 444 15.18 1.79 19.17
C ASN A 444 13.72 1.38 19.36
N VAL A 445 13.31 0.23 18.81
CA VAL A 445 11.95 -0.29 18.91
C VAL A 445 11.59 -0.57 20.37
N LEU A 446 12.45 -1.30 21.09
CA LEU A 446 12.18 -1.65 22.49
C LEU A 446 12.23 -0.42 23.41
N GLY A 447 13.11 0.55 23.12
CA GLY A 447 13.15 1.84 23.81
C GLY A 447 11.86 2.64 23.60
N ALA A 448 11.37 2.72 22.36
CA ALA A 448 10.10 3.37 22.03
C ALA A 448 8.91 2.67 22.69
N LEU A 449 8.83 1.33 22.61
CA LEU A 449 7.80 0.54 23.28
C LEU A 449 7.81 0.79 24.80
N SER A 450 8.98 0.82 25.43
CA SER A 450 9.11 1.10 26.87
C SER A 450 8.62 2.51 27.24
N ALA A 451 8.83 3.50 26.37
CA ALA A 451 8.31 4.86 26.56
C ALA A 451 6.79 4.94 26.32
N ILE A 452 6.28 4.24 25.31
CA ILE A 452 4.84 4.18 25.01
C ILE A 452 4.09 3.46 26.15
N ARG A 453 4.69 2.43 26.76
CA ARG A 453 4.09 1.63 27.83
C ARG A 453 3.52 2.47 28.98
N THR A 454 4.10 3.62 29.30
CA THR A 454 3.61 4.48 30.40
C THR A 454 2.37 5.29 30.06
N HIS A 455 2.09 5.48 28.76
CA HIS A 455 1.00 6.31 28.26
C HIS A 455 0.00 5.56 27.37
N ALA A 456 0.20 4.24 27.20
CA ALA A 456 -0.64 3.41 26.35
C ALA A 456 -2.10 3.35 26.86
N PRO A 457 -3.09 3.35 25.96
CA PRO A 457 -4.50 3.24 26.33
C PRO A 457 -4.84 1.85 26.88
N GLY A 458 -5.88 1.78 27.72
CA GLY A 458 -6.53 0.53 28.13
C GLY A 458 -5.58 -0.57 28.62
N THR A 459 -5.53 -1.67 27.87
CA THR A 459 -4.70 -2.85 28.19
C THR A 459 -3.30 -2.81 27.57
N GLY A 460 -2.99 -1.73 26.85
CA GLY A 460 -1.73 -1.51 26.17
C GLY A 460 -0.47 -1.67 27.04
N PRO A 461 -0.41 -1.17 28.29
CA PRO A 461 0.80 -1.33 29.11
C PRO A 461 1.17 -2.80 29.39
N GLU A 462 0.16 -3.66 29.61
CA GLU A 462 0.36 -5.10 29.82
C GLU A 462 0.75 -5.79 28.51
N ALA A 463 0.09 -5.43 27.40
CA ALA A 463 0.39 -5.99 26.08
C ALA A 463 1.83 -5.67 25.64
N VAL A 464 2.28 -4.43 25.82
CA VAL A 464 3.67 -4.03 25.55
C VAL A 464 4.64 -4.79 26.47
N GLY A 465 4.28 -4.96 27.75
CA GLY A 465 5.05 -5.78 28.69
C GLY A 465 5.27 -7.21 28.19
N ARG A 466 4.20 -7.87 27.73
CA ARG A 466 4.26 -9.24 27.18
C ARG A 466 5.22 -9.35 26.01
N ILE A 467 5.25 -8.37 25.10
CA ILE A 467 6.17 -8.39 23.95
C ILE A 467 7.62 -8.35 24.39
N ILE A 468 7.94 -7.54 25.40
CA ILE A 468 9.30 -7.44 25.95
C ILE A 468 9.67 -8.75 26.67
N GLU A 469 8.73 -9.34 27.41
CA GLU A 469 8.91 -10.61 28.12
C GLU A 469 9.05 -11.82 27.17
N GLU A 470 8.37 -11.80 26.02
CA GLU A 470 8.43 -12.84 24.98
C GLU A 470 9.68 -12.73 24.09
N LEU A 471 10.50 -11.69 24.26
CA LEU A 471 11.71 -11.50 23.47
C LEU A 471 12.71 -12.63 23.71
N ASP A 472 13.22 -13.22 22.63
CA ASP A 472 14.21 -14.30 22.70
C ASP A 472 15.63 -13.76 23.00
N PHE A 473 15.85 -13.36 24.24
CA PHE A 473 17.17 -12.96 24.75
C PHE A 473 18.19 -14.11 24.64
N GLY A 474 17.75 -15.37 24.68
CA GLY A 474 18.62 -16.53 24.52
C GLY A 474 19.31 -16.54 23.17
N HIS A 475 18.55 -16.35 22.10
CA HIS A 475 19.07 -16.25 20.74
C HIS A 475 20.02 -15.04 20.56
N ILE A 476 19.67 -13.89 21.13
CA ILE A 476 20.54 -12.69 21.12
C ILE A 476 21.90 -12.99 21.76
N ILE A 477 21.90 -13.67 22.92
CA ILE A 477 23.13 -14.06 23.62
C ILE A 477 23.95 -15.05 22.79
N ASP A 478 23.30 -16.02 22.15
CA ASP A 478 24.00 -17.01 21.31
C ASP A 478 24.67 -16.37 20.09
N LEU A 479 24.00 -15.42 19.42
CA LEU A 479 24.58 -14.63 18.33
C LEU A 479 25.80 -13.83 18.80
N TYR A 480 25.74 -13.25 20.00
CA TYR A 480 26.87 -12.54 20.59
C TYR A 480 28.05 -13.47 20.90
N LEU A 481 27.79 -14.66 21.43
CA LEU A 481 28.82 -15.64 21.75
C LEU A 481 29.45 -16.30 20.51
N SER A 482 28.67 -16.52 19.45
CA SER A 482 29.16 -17.08 18.19
C SER A 482 29.97 -16.08 17.35
N ARG A 483 29.98 -14.79 17.73
CA ARG A 483 30.64 -13.69 17.00
C ARG A 483 30.15 -13.54 15.57
N GLU A 484 28.90 -13.89 15.33
CA GLU A 484 28.24 -13.78 14.04
C GLU A 484 27.71 -12.37 13.76
N VAL A 485 27.90 -11.45 14.71
CA VAL A 485 27.44 -10.06 14.68
C VAL A 485 28.56 -9.15 14.18
N THR A 486 28.21 -8.13 13.40
CA THR A 486 29.18 -7.16 12.87
C THR A 486 29.87 -6.39 14.00
N ALA A 487 31.05 -5.84 13.73
CA ALA A 487 31.79 -5.05 14.73
C ALA A 487 31.02 -3.80 15.21
N GLU A 488 30.12 -3.28 14.36
CA GLU A 488 29.25 -2.13 14.67
C GLU A 488 28.09 -2.51 15.61
N GLU A 489 27.49 -3.70 15.41
CA GLU A 489 26.33 -4.15 16.17
C GLU A 489 26.70 -4.87 17.48
N ALA A 490 27.85 -5.54 17.53
CA ALA A 490 28.31 -6.29 18.69
C ALA A 490 28.30 -5.51 20.02
N PRO A 491 28.73 -4.22 20.10
CA PRO A 491 28.69 -3.47 21.35
C PRO A 491 27.27 -3.09 21.82
N ARG A 492 26.25 -3.18 20.95
CA ARG A 492 24.86 -2.87 21.31
C ARG A 492 24.22 -3.96 22.15
N ILE A 493 24.56 -5.23 21.91
CA ILE A 493 23.98 -6.36 22.65
C ILE A 493 24.20 -6.24 24.18
N PRO A 494 25.42 -5.99 24.69
CA PRO A 494 25.60 -5.78 26.13
C PRO A 494 24.84 -4.57 26.70
N SER A 495 24.57 -3.53 25.91
CA SER A 495 23.76 -2.39 26.33
C SER A 495 22.28 -2.73 26.35
N LEU A 496 21.79 -3.43 25.33
CA LEU A 496 20.42 -3.92 25.23
C LEU A 496 20.08 -4.83 26.41
N LEU A 497 20.94 -5.83 26.70
CA LEU A 497 20.72 -6.74 27.83
C LEU A 497 20.70 -5.99 29.18
N ALA A 498 21.48 -4.92 29.32
CA ALA A 498 21.48 -4.11 30.54
C ALA A 498 20.25 -3.20 30.66
N ALA A 499 19.72 -2.71 29.54
CA ALA A 499 18.49 -1.90 29.52
C ALA A 499 17.24 -2.72 29.86
N PHE A 500 17.24 -4.00 29.51
CA PHE A 500 16.17 -4.97 29.81
C PHE A 500 16.65 -6.02 30.83
N GLY A 501 17.31 -5.56 31.88
CA GLY A 501 18.02 -6.42 32.82
C GLY A 501 17.11 -7.41 33.53
N ARG A 502 15.90 -6.99 33.93
CA ARG A 502 14.89 -7.86 34.56
C ARG A 502 14.59 -9.10 33.69
N GLU A 503 14.31 -8.90 32.41
CA GLU A 503 13.92 -9.93 31.46
C GLU A 503 15.14 -10.73 30.97
N ALA A 504 16.26 -10.06 30.72
CA ALA A 504 17.50 -10.67 30.22
C ALA A 504 18.27 -11.49 31.27
N SER A 505 18.04 -11.25 32.57
CA SER A 505 18.81 -11.88 33.65
C SER A 505 18.71 -13.39 33.64
N VAL A 506 17.49 -13.95 33.59
CA VAL A 506 17.29 -15.40 33.61
C VAL A 506 17.94 -16.09 32.39
N PRO A 507 17.71 -15.62 31.14
CA PRO A 507 18.39 -16.14 29.95
C PRO A 507 19.92 -16.15 30.06
N VAL A 508 20.54 -15.06 30.54
CA VAL A 508 22.00 -14.99 30.73
C VAL A 508 22.48 -16.05 31.73
N LEU A 509 21.78 -16.22 32.85
CA LEU A 509 22.15 -17.18 33.89
C LEU A 509 21.94 -18.64 33.45
N GLU A 510 20.86 -18.93 32.75
CA GLU A 510 20.59 -20.26 32.18
C GLU A 510 21.63 -20.62 31.13
N ARG A 511 21.96 -19.68 30.25
CA ARG A 511 23.01 -19.88 29.27
C ARG A 511 24.39 -20.09 29.92
N LEU A 512 24.68 -19.37 31.01
CA LEU A 512 25.91 -19.55 31.82
C LEU A 512 26.00 -20.93 32.47
N LEU A 513 24.88 -21.47 32.94
CA LEU A 513 24.81 -22.80 33.56
C LEU A 513 25.19 -23.92 32.57
N MET A 514 24.81 -23.74 31.31
CA MET A 514 24.97 -24.73 30.23
C MET A 514 26.26 -24.55 29.43
N GLU A 515 27.02 -23.47 29.62
CA GLU A 515 28.17 -23.12 28.78
C GLU A 515 29.43 -23.97 29.07
N PRO A 516 29.89 -24.82 28.12
CA PRO A 516 31.07 -25.66 28.30
C PRO A 516 32.39 -24.89 28.24
N GLU A 517 32.49 -23.83 27.44
CA GLU A 517 33.75 -23.12 27.20
C GLU A 517 34.05 -22.08 28.29
N ALA A 518 35.27 -22.14 28.84
CA ALA A 518 35.69 -21.22 29.91
C ALA A 518 35.69 -19.75 29.48
N ASN A 519 36.05 -19.46 28.22
CA ASN A 519 36.08 -18.10 27.69
C ASN A 519 34.66 -17.53 27.52
N ARG A 520 33.73 -18.31 26.97
CA ARG A 520 32.32 -17.91 26.84
C ARG A 520 31.65 -17.72 28.20
N ARG A 521 31.98 -18.57 29.20
CA ARG A 521 31.53 -18.33 30.59
C ARG A 521 31.98 -16.98 31.14
N LYS A 522 33.22 -16.56 30.89
CA LYS A 522 33.69 -15.22 31.32
C LYS A 522 32.90 -14.10 30.67
N VAL A 523 32.57 -14.25 29.38
CA VAL A 523 31.71 -13.29 28.66
C VAL A 523 30.32 -13.23 29.30
N LEU A 524 29.67 -14.37 29.52
CA LEU A 524 28.35 -14.42 30.18
C LEU A 524 28.36 -13.84 31.60
N MET A 525 29.40 -14.11 32.38
CA MET A 525 29.58 -13.49 33.69
C MET A 525 29.73 -11.97 33.57
N SER A 526 30.48 -11.47 32.58
CA SER A 526 30.60 -10.02 32.35
C SER A 526 29.27 -9.37 31.92
N LEU A 527 28.44 -10.08 31.15
CA LEU A 527 27.10 -9.63 30.78
C LEU A 527 26.20 -9.53 32.01
N ALA A 528 26.19 -10.56 32.87
CA ALA A 528 25.43 -10.53 34.13
C ALA A 528 25.88 -9.41 35.08
N VAL A 529 27.19 -9.15 35.15
CA VAL A 529 27.73 -8.00 35.92
C VAL A 529 27.28 -6.67 35.32
N ARG A 530 27.25 -6.54 33.99
CA ARG A 530 26.82 -5.33 33.29
C ARG A 530 25.32 -5.05 33.44
N ILE A 531 24.49 -6.10 33.52
CA ILE A 531 23.07 -5.97 33.91
C ILE A 531 22.95 -5.33 35.30
N GLY A 532 23.87 -5.66 36.22
CA GLY A 532 23.97 -4.99 37.50
C GLY A 532 22.90 -5.43 38.50
N VAL A 533 22.31 -4.46 39.21
CA VAL A 533 21.41 -4.73 40.35
C VAL A 533 20.16 -5.51 39.95
N GLU A 534 19.68 -5.36 38.70
CA GLU A 534 18.50 -6.06 38.20
C GLU A 534 18.70 -7.58 38.12
N ALA A 535 19.94 -8.06 38.01
CA ALA A 535 20.25 -9.48 38.04
C ALA A 535 20.22 -10.09 39.45
N VAL A 536 20.29 -9.27 40.50
CA VAL A 536 20.42 -9.75 41.89
C VAL A 536 19.26 -10.68 42.30
N PRO A 537 17.98 -10.35 42.07
CA PRO A 537 16.87 -11.26 42.43
C PRO A 537 16.99 -12.63 41.76
N ALA A 538 17.21 -12.66 40.44
CA ALA A 538 17.36 -13.90 39.68
C ALA A 538 18.57 -14.73 40.14
N ILE A 539 19.67 -14.07 40.52
CA ILE A 539 20.85 -14.73 41.08
C ILE A 539 20.54 -15.30 42.47
N GLN A 540 19.88 -14.53 43.35
CA GLN A 540 19.59 -14.93 44.73
C GLN A 540 18.71 -16.19 44.79
N GLU A 541 17.73 -16.32 43.90
CA GLU A 541 16.91 -17.52 43.75
C GLU A 541 17.73 -18.77 43.41
N ARG A 542 18.89 -18.60 42.76
CA ARG A 542 19.72 -19.67 42.20
C ARG A 542 21.00 -19.93 42.98
N LEU A 543 21.24 -19.24 44.11
CA LEU A 543 22.44 -19.39 44.94
C LEU A 543 22.58 -20.78 45.62
N PHE A 544 21.54 -21.61 45.60
CA PHE A 544 21.55 -22.96 46.19
C PHE A 544 21.45 -24.07 45.15
N HIS A 545 21.80 -23.78 43.89
CA HIS A 545 21.78 -24.75 42.81
C HIS A 545 22.77 -25.91 43.06
N PRO A 546 22.44 -27.17 42.70
CA PRO A 546 23.27 -28.35 43.02
C PRO A 546 24.67 -28.31 42.37
N ARG A 547 24.85 -27.57 41.28
CA ARG A 547 26.15 -27.46 40.59
C ARG A 547 27.04 -26.41 41.26
N TRP A 548 28.03 -26.87 42.02
CA TRP A 548 28.96 -26.00 42.78
C TRP A 548 29.62 -24.90 41.93
N TYR A 549 30.01 -25.19 40.68
CA TYR A 549 30.72 -24.21 39.84
C TYR A 549 29.80 -23.08 39.40
N PHE A 550 28.50 -23.35 39.25
CA PHE A 550 27.50 -22.34 38.92
C PHE A 550 27.28 -21.43 40.12
N VAL A 551 27.06 -21.98 41.31
CA VAL A 551 26.94 -21.20 42.56
C VAL A 551 28.17 -20.35 42.81
N ARG A 552 29.38 -20.88 42.58
CA ARG A 552 30.63 -20.08 42.64
C ARG A 552 30.58 -18.90 41.66
N ASN A 553 30.19 -19.12 40.40
CA ASN A 553 30.11 -18.03 39.43
C ASN A 553 29.07 -16.97 39.83
N LEU A 554 27.93 -17.39 40.39
CA LEU A 554 26.90 -16.48 40.92
C LEU A 554 27.42 -15.64 42.09
N ALA A 555 28.15 -16.24 43.03
CA ALA A 555 28.77 -15.52 44.14
C ALA A 555 29.79 -14.48 43.64
N TYR A 556 30.60 -14.85 42.63
CA TYR A 556 31.51 -13.92 41.96
C TYR A 556 30.74 -12.74 41.34
N ILE A 557 29.68 -13.00 40.57
CA ILE A 557 28.86 -11.97 39.91
C ILE A 557 28.29 -10.99 40.95
N LEU A 558 27.71 -11.47 42.05
CA LEU A 558 27.21 -10.60 43.13
C LEU A 558 28.32 -9.75 43.76
N GLY A 559 29.53 -10.31 43.90
CA GLY A 559 30.70 -9.59 44.38
C GLY A 559 31.13 -8.46 43.46
N GLU A 560 31.07 -8.66 42.14
CA GLU A 560 31.40 -7.65 41.13
C GLU A 560 30.29 -6.58 40.98
N ILE A 561 29.02 -6.97 41.07
CA ILE A 561 27.89 -6.01 41.09
C ILE A 561 28.00 -5.08 42.30
N GLY A 562 28.45 -5.59 43.45
CA GLY A 562 28.70 -4.78 44.65
C GLY A 562 27.44 -4.28 45.37
N PHE A 563 26.27 -4.83 45.06
CA PHE A 563 25.01 -4.44 45.69
C PHE A 563 24.88 -5.00 47.11
N ARG A 564 24.75 -4.12 48.12
CA ARG A 564 24.68 -4.52 49.54
C ARG A 564 23.51 -5.45 49.88
N GLY A 565 22.40 -5.39 49.14
CA GLY A 565 21.27 -6.31 49.36
C GLY A 565 21.62 -7.78 49.12
N ALA A 566 22.77 -8.08 48.51
CA ALA A 566 23.24 -9.45 48.32
C ALA A 566 23.90 -10.08 49.57
N VAL A 567 24.19 -9.32 50.64
CA VAL A 567 24.90 -9.83 51.84
C VAL A 567 24.21 -11.05 52.44
N ILE A 568 22.89 -11.01 52.63
CA ILE A 568 22.16 -12.12 53.26
C ILE A 568 22.23 -13.38 52.39
N GLY A 569 22.04 -13.25 51.06
CA GLY A 569 22.19 -14.36 50.12
C GLY A 569 23.59 -14.97 50.18
N LEU A 570 24.63 -14.13 50.07
CA LEU A 570 26.03 -14.55 50.13
C LEU A 570 26.43 -15.16 51.49
N SER A 571 25.86 -14.67 52.59
CA SER A 571 26.14 -15.20 53.94
C SER A 571 25.71 -16.65 54.08
N ARG A 572 24.60 -17.05 53.44
CA ARG A 572 24.14 -18.45 53.42
C ARG A 572 25.04 -19.35 52.57
N VAL A 573 25.69 -18.80 51.54
CA VAL A 573 26.64 -19.52 50.68
C VAL A 573 27.94 -19.86 51.45
N LEU A 574 28.22 -19.20 52.57
CA LEU A 574 29.36 -19.50 53.43
C LEU A 574 29.30 -20.92 54.03
N ASP A 575 28.12 -21.52 54.13
CA ASP A 575 27.93 -22.88 54.65
C ASP A 575 27.96 -23.97 53.54
N HIS A 576 28.28 -23.58 52.29
CA HIS A 576 28.30 -24.52 51.17
C HIS A 576 29.34 -25.64 51.34
N ALA A 577 29.03 -26.85 50.86
CA ALA A 577 29.88 -28.03 51.01
C ALA A 577 31.24 -27.89 50.32
N ASP A 578 31.25 -27.31 49.11
CA ASP A 578 32.49 -27.08 48.34
C ASP A 578 33.26 -25.84 48.87
N PRO A 579 34.53 -26.00 49.30
CA PRO A 579 35.34 -24.90 49.84
C PRO A 579 35.66 -23.80 48.81
N ARG A 580 35.64 -24.09 47.51
CA ARG A 580 35.86 -23.09 46.45
C ARG A 580 34.69 -22.11 46.39
N VAL A 581 33.47 -22.60 46.62
CA VAL A 581 32.26 -21.78 46.71
C VAL A 581 32.32 -20.89 47.94
N ARG A 582 32.67 -21.45 49.11
CA ARG A 582 32.85 -20.68 50.34
C ARG A 582 33.89 -19.58 50.19
N LYS A 583 35.03 -19.88 49.56
CA LYS A 583 36.10 -18.90 49.30
C LYS A 583 35.57 -17.74 48.46
N GLU A 584 34.84 -18.03 47.38
CA GLU A 584 34.27 -17.00 46.53
C GLU A 584 33.23 -16.14 47.26
N ALA A 585 32.37 -16.74 48.09
CA ALA A 585 31.41 -16.01 48.90
C ALA A 585 32.09 -15.06 49.90
N ILE A 586 33.17 -15.49 50.55
CA ILE A 586 33.99 -14.62 51.42
C ILE A 586 34.58 -13.44 50.62
N GLN A 587 35.15 -13.72 49.44
CA GLN A 587 35.72 -12.69 48.58
C GLN A 587 34.66 -11.69 48.13
N ALA A 588 33.48 -12.17 47.71
CA ALA A 588 32.35 -11.35 47.35
C ALA A 588 31.93 -10.46 48.51
N LEU A 589 31.66 -11.00 49.71
CA LEU A 589 31.31 -10.21 50.90
C LEU A 589 32.35 -9.13 51.23
N GLY A 590 33.65 -9.41 51.04
CA GLY A 590 34.71 -8.42 51.17
C GLY A 590 34.66 -7.31 50.11
N LYS A 591 34.30 -7.63 48.86
CA LYS A 591 34.12 -6.65 47.77
C LYS A 591 32.91 -5.74 47.99
N LEU A 592 31.83 -6.26 48.57
CA LEU A 592 30.64 -5.48 48.92
C LEU A 592 30.93 -4.38 49.95
N LYS A 593 32.02 -4.53 50.74
CA LYS A 593 32.41 -3.61 51.84
C LYS A 593 31.24 -3.28 52.77
N ALA A 594 30.41 -4.29 53.05
CA ALA A 594 29.19 -4.17 53.82
C ALA A 594 29.46 -4.55 55.29
N PRO A 595 29.29 -3.64 56.28
CA PRO A 595 29.47 -3.94 57.70
C PRO A 595 28.60 -5.11 58.20
N GLU A 596 27.45 -5.32 57.57
CA GLU A 596 26.49 -6.40 57.85
C GLU A 596 27.12 -7.80 57.64
N ALA A 597 28.17 -7.90 56.83
CA ALA A 597 28.92 -9.13 56.60
C ALA A 597 29.88 -9.49 57.75
N VAL A 598 30.26 -8.52 58.59
CA VAL A 598 31.30 -8.66 59.63
C VAL A 598 31.00 -9.80 60.61
N PRO A 599 29.78 -9.96 61.16
CA PRO A 599 29.50 -11.06 62.08
C PRO A 599 29.69 -12.45 61.45
N PHE A 600 29.37 -12.60 60.16
CA PHE A 600 29.52 -13.87 59.44
C PHE A 600 30.99 -14.19 59.16
N LEU A 601 31.75 -13.20 58.69
CA LEU A 601 33.18 -13.35 58.42
C LEU A 601 34.00 -13.52 59.71
N GLY A 602 33.62 -12.83 60.79
CA GLY A 602 34.24 -12.98 62.11
C GLY A 602 34.09 -14.39 62.67
N LYS A 603 32.90 -15.01 62.52
CA LYS A 603 32.69 -16.43 62.88
C LYS A 603 33.64 -17.36 62.14
N ILE A 604 33.85 -17.16 60.84
CA ILE A 604 34.78 -17.96 60.05
C ILE A 604 36.22 -17.74 60.51
N LEU A 605 36.62 -16.49 60.74
CA LEU A 605 37.96 -16.15 61.19
C LEU A 605 38.29 -16.82 62.53
N VAL A 606 37.35 -16.83 63.47
CA VAL A 606 37.54 -17.33 64.84
C VAL A 606 37.22 -18.83 64.95
N ALA A 607 36.60 -19.46 63.95
CA ALA A 607 36.28 -20.89 63.98
C ALA A 607 37.53 -21.74 64.24
N GLU A 608 37.56 -22.39 65.41
CA GLU A 608 38.66 -23.26 65.81
C GLU A 608 38.27 -24.73 65.60
N SER A 609 39.03 -25.43 64.75
CA SER A 609 38.96 -26.88 64.62
C SER A 609 40.34 -27.48 64.88
N LEU A 610 40.41 -28.47 65.76
CA LEU A 610 41.64 -29.19 66.10
C LEU A 610 42.19 -29.98 64.90
N PHE A 611 41.32 -30.34 63.95
CA PHE A 611 41.63 -31.09 62.73
C PHE A 611 41.40 -30.26 61.46
N ALA A 612 41.60 -28.94 61.54
CA ALA A 612 41.35 -28.04 60.41
C ALA A 612 42.22 -28.42 59.19
N THR A 613 41.59 -28.57 58.03
CA THR A 613 42.29 -28.84 56.77
C THR A 613 43.02 -27.58 56.27
N GLN A 614 44.06 -27.75 55.44
CA GLN A 614 44.73 -26.63 54.75
C GLN A 614 43.75 -25.73 53.98
N LYS A 615 42.67 -26.32 53.45
CA LYS A 615 41.61 -25.57 52.74
C LYS A 615 40.81 -24.69 53.70
N GLU A 616 40.53 -25.15 54.91
CA GLU A 616 39.83 -24.35 55.93
C GLU A 616 40.72 -23.22 56.45
N GLU A 617 42.03 -23.47 56.63
CA GLU A 617 42.98 -22.42 56.99
C GLU A 617 43.04 -21.32 55.91
N SER A 618 43.06 -21.69 54.63
CA SER A 618 42.95 -20.73 53.52
C SER A 618 41.67 -19.90 53.56
N LEU A 619 40.53 -20.47 53.99
CA LEU A 619 39.27 -19.73 54.13
C LEU A 619 39.33 -18.70 55.26
N ARG A 620 40.02 -19.03 56.37
CA ARG A 620 40.21 -18.10 57.50
C ARG A 620 41.07 -16.91 57.11
N LEU A 621 42.14 -17.13 56.36
CA LEU A 621 42.98 -16.05 55.83
C LEU A 621 42.19 -15.16 54.87
N GLU A 622 41.36 -15.73 54.01
CA GLU A 622 40.48 -14.97 53.13
C GLU A 622 39.43 -14.16 53.91
N ALA A 623 38.88 -14.73 55.00
CA ALA A 623 37.95 -14.01 55.88
C ALA A 623 38.63 -12.81 56.56
N ALA A 624 39.88 -12.96 57.00
CA ALA A 624 40.68 -11.85 57.51
C ALA A 624 40.87 -10.74 56.45
N ASN A 625 41.19 -11.12 55.20
CA ASN A 625 41.31 -10.16 54.09
C ASN A 625 39.97 -9.45 53.81
N ALA A 626 38.86 -10.18 53.81
CA ALA A 626 37.53 -9.60 53.60
C ALA A 626 37.14 -8.63 54.72
N LEU A 627 37.37 -8.98 55.99
CA LEU A 627 37.19 -8.09 57.14
C LEU A 627 38.07 -6.84 57.04
N PHE A 628 39.32 -6.99 56.62
CA PHE A 628 40.23 -5.88 56.39
C PHE A 628 39.72 -4.92 55.31
N ARG A 629 39.21 -5.45 54.18
CA ARG A 629 38.60 -4.65 53.10
C ARG A 629 37.33 -3.92 53.51
N ILE A 630 36.49 -4.54 54.35
CA ILE A 630 35.27 -3.91 54.89
C ILE A 630 35.63 -2.77 55.83
N GLY A 631 36.58 -2.99 56.74
CA GLY A 631 37.00 -2.00 57.72
C GLY A 631 35.91 -1.68 58.76
N GLY A 632 36.06 -0.54 59.45
CA GLY A 632 35.21 -0.17 60.59
C GLY A 632 35.64 -0.84 61.91
N THR A 633 35.09 -0.33 63.01
CA THR A 633 35.48 -0.74 64.38
C THR A 633 35.20 -2.21 64.65
N GLN A 634 34.07 -2.74 64.20
CA GLN A 634 33.71 -4.14 64.40
C GLN A 634 34.61 -5.10 63.62
N ALA A 635 34.94 -4.79 62.36
CA ALA A 635 35.83 -5.64 61.57
C ALA A 635 37.27 -5.65 62.13
N ILE A 636 37.76 -4.49 62.58
CA ILE A 636 39.04 -4.37 63.27
C ILE A 636 39.02 -5.16 64.59
N GLY A 637 37.92 -5.09 65.35
CA GLY A 637 37.72 -5.90 66.55
C GLY A 637 37.85 -7.40 66.26
N CYS A 638 37.26 -7.89 65.16
CA CYS A 638 37.40 -9.28 64.73
C CYS A 638 38.86 -9.64 64.36
N LEU A 639 39.60 -8.73 63.70
CA LEU A 639 41.01 -8.94 63.37
C LEU A 639 41.91 -9.00 64.63
N HIS A 640 41.65 -8.17 65.65
CA HIS A 640 42.32 -8.27 66.94
C HIS A 640 42.01 -9.58 67.67
N GLN A 641 40.79 -10.10 67.56
CA GLN A 641 40.50 -11.45 68.06
C GLN A 641 41.31 -12.51 67.30
N GLY A 642 41.47 -12.33 65.98
CA GLY A 642 42.30 -13.20 65.13
C GLY A 642 43.77 -13.26 65.53
N THR A 643 44.37 -12.19 66.09
CA THR A 643 45.76 -12.22 66.58
C THR A 643 45.93 -13.07 67.84
N SER A 644 44.84 -13.42 68.52
CA SER A 644 44.86 -14.33 69.67
C SER A 644 44.62 -15.78 69.28
N CYS A 645 44.51 -16.09 67.98
CA CYS A 645 44.23 -17.45 67.54
C CYS A 645 45.43 -18.39 67.74
N ARG A 646 45.13 -19.66 68.09
CA ARG A 646 46.11 -20.74 68.27
C ARG A 646 46.97 -21.01 67.03
N LYS A 647 46.41 -20.87 65.82
CA LYS A 647 47.12 -21.13 64.55
C LYS A 647 48.02 -19.96 64.19
N ALA A 648 49.31 -20.25 63.98
CA ALA A 648 50.33 -19.23 63.71
C ALA A 648 50.05 -18.43 62.44
N ALA A 649 49.68 -19.09 61.33
CA ALA A 649 49.43 -18.42 60.06
C ALA A 649 48.30 -17.38 60.15
N VAL A 650 47.17 -17.74 60.79
CA VAL A 650 46.03 -16.82 60.97
C VAL A 650 46.41 -15.63 61.87
N ARG A 651 47.12 -15.89 62.97
CA ARG A 651 47.59 -14.87 63.90
C ARG A 651 48.53 -13.88 63.24
N GLU A 652 49.56 -14.38 62.56
CA GLU A 652 50.57 -13.57 61.88
C GLU A 652 49.96 -12.75 60.75
N HIS A 653 49.02 -13.33 60.00
CA HIS A 653 48.31 -12.63 58.92
C HIS A 653 47.42 -11.50 59.45
N CYS A 654 46.65 -11.74 60.52
CA CYS A 654 45.85 -10.68 61.14
C CYS A 654 46.72 -9.55 61.70
N ALA A 655 47.86 -9.88 62.34
CA ALA A 655 48.81 -8.89 62.83
C ALA A 655 49.45 -8.10 61.70
N PHE A 656 49.77 -8.75 60.58
CA PHE A 656 50.25 -8.09 59.35
C PHE A 656 49.23 -7.10 58.81
N LEU A 657 47.96 -7.50 58.62
CA LEU A 657 46.89 -6.63 58.13
C LEU A 657 46.65 -5.40 59.04
N LEU A 658 46.72 -5.59 60.36
CA LEU A 658 46.58 -4.48 61.32
C LEU A 658 47.76 -3.50 61.22
N ARG A 659 48.99 -3.99 61.05
CA ARG A 659 50.18 -3.14 60.86
C ARG A 659 50.13 -2.36 59.55
N SER A 660 49.75 -2.99 58.44
CA SER A 660 49.71 -2.35 57.13
C SER A 660 48.70 -1.20 57.02
N ARG A 661 47.80 -1.04 57.98
CA ARG A 661 46.86 0.09 58.06
C ARG A 661 47.33 1.20 59.01
N ALA A 662 48.28 0.90 59.90
CA ALA A 662 48.86 1.86 60.83
C ALA A 662 50.02 2.66 60.21
N GLU A 663 50.55 2.21 59.07
CA GLU A 663 51.52 2.95 58.26
C GLU A 663 50.77 3.82 57.22
N PRO A 664 51.02 5.14 57.19
CA PRO A 664 50.29 6.10 56.34
C PRO A 664 50.60 5.99 54.84
#